data_AF-A0A835YFW7-F1
#
_entry.id   AF-A0A835YFW7-F1
#
_cell.length_a   1.000
_cell.length_b   1.000
_cell.length_c   1.000
_cell.angle_alpha   90.00
_cell.angle_beta   90.00
_cell.angle_gamma   90.00
#
_symmetry.space_group_name_H-M   'P 1'
#
loop_
_entity.id
_entity.type
_entity.pdbx_description
1 polymer ?
#
loop_
_entity_poly.entity_id
_entity_poly.type
_entity_poly.pdbx_seq_one_letter_code
_entity_poly.pdbx_strand_id
1 'polypeptide(L)'
;MLASAALARRAIASRLPPLPSRTPSPAALAAACLRRATLPALHPSPSTTTTTTTNMQRQRPLTKAAAAKRPSRPSGAAAAAANPRPATHDAAAAAAAASPLAGARAAFGADWPAPATQMDAGVAFLREVLQLPPPPPEDPAASAPAGSRPQAAAGPLAEKGGAAAVGSSSGGGRTSGTGSGGRRRVVVVPDKDADGLSAGAILVRTAEMALRQAALEAGRAPEDVPVVLLVLPLGKGENVHQPSVAARLAAAAPHALVLLDHGSRAAPPVLTRAAVRAAVRAAAGAGEEREAAAGEGGGGGAAGTEEGGTEEGEGEEGVVPTLILDHHQPDGFPEGALAVSASGCAPVAPSALLTWLLAGRLHPPASTPCAWLAVLGALGDLGEGEEGLGAFDRGLPMLAAAHREGRKTHFKDAVALLNAARRSPDCDVSSAWAALCAASAPLDLARGAVPGAAGLRAAREALKEEMARLAPTPPRFSADGAAALLAVESGWQVHPLIPQRWAFRLGSQDRTGRLRAVMASNRGYTPGRVHFSARRAHKDVDLIAYLRDTVAARCAHPALAATPLAGLPQRLGQDFARGHPEASGGMVGTEEFGLLMLVLGFSPVDAYRAAGLPPPPDSDRLAAAVAEASRDLEGADDASGGGAGGGGGSGAASRKKRTASEAAAADPRQRKLTAFFVKREGAKAEAPAGSTD
;
A
#
# COMPACT_ATOMS: atom_id res chain seq x y z
N MET A 1 -45.90 11.51 21.06
CA MET A 1 -44.45 11.56 20.80
C MET A 1 -44.01 10.97 19.45
N LEU A 2 -44.80 10.12 18.76
CA LEU A 2 -44.41 9.60 17.43
C LEU A 2 -44.81 10.49 16.23
N ALA A 3 -45.61 11.55 16.44
CA ALA A 3 -46.00 12.49 15.38
C ALA A 3 -45.02 13.66 15.15
N SER A 4 -44.23 14.05 16.16
CA SER A 4 -43.25 15.16 16.02
C SER A 4 -41.99 14.78 15.23
N ALA A 5 -41.64 13.49 15.15
CA ALA A 5 -40.48 13.04 14.38
C ALA A 5 -40.72 13.05 12.86
N ALA A 6 -41.99 12.96 12.42
CA ALA A 6 -42.36 13.00 11.00
C ALA A 6 -42.36 14.43 10.44
N LEU A 7 -42.68 15.44 11.26
CA LEU A 7 -42.67 16.84 10.84
C LEU A 7 -41.24 17.41 10.72
N ALA A 8 -40.32 16.99 11.60
CA ALA A 8 -38.91 17.42 11.54
C ALA A 8 -38.18 16.87 10.29
N ARG A 9 -38.58 15.69 9.78
CA ARG A 9 -38.01 15.12 8.54
C ARG A 9 -38.49 15.84 7.28
N ARG A 10 -39.67 16.46 7.30
CA ARG A 10 -40.20 17.24 6.16
C ARG A 10 -39.59 18.64 6.04
N ALA A 11 -39.14 19.25 7.14
CA ALA A 11 -38.57 20.61 7.13
C ALA A 11 -37.09 20.67 6.67
N ILE A 12 -36.36 19.56 6.70
CA ILE A 12 -34.96 19.48 6.25
C ILE A 12 -34.87 19.19 4.74
N ALA A 13 -35.90 18.57 4.16
CA ALA A 13 -35.92 18.23 2.72
C ALA A 13 -36.17 19.44 1.79
N SER A 14 -36.62 20.58 2.30
CA SER A 14 -36.97 21.75 1.47
C SER A 14 -35.88 22.83 1.38
N ARG A 15 -34.64 22.55 1.84
CA ARG A 15 -33.51 23.50 1.79
C ARG A 15 -32.27 23.00 1.06
N LEU A 16 -32.35 21.83 0.40
CA LEU A 16 -31.27 21.35 -0.46
C LEU A 16 -31.51 21.81 -1.90
N PRO A 17 -30.52 22.40 -2.58
CA PRO A 17 -30.62 22.66 -4.02
C PRO A 17 -30.82 21.32 -4.76
N PRO A 18 -31.55 21.31 -5.89
CA PRO A 18 -31.81 20.08 -6.62
C PRO A 18 -30.49 19.44 -7.05
N LEU A 19 -30.34 18.15 -6.73
CA LEU A 19 -29.25 17.31 -7.23
C LEU A 19 -29.30 17.30 -8.77
N PRO A 20 -28.17 17.48 -9.47
CA PRO A 20 -28.14 17.35 -10.92
C PRO A 20 -28.58 15.93 -11.31
N SER A 21 -29.63 15.84 -12.11
CA SER A 21 -30.34 14.60 -12.49
C SER A 21 -29.60 13.72 -13.51
N ARG A 22 -28.27 13.79 -13.55
CA ARG A 22 -27.44 12.91 -14.39
C ARG A 22 -26.22 12.48 -13.62
N THR A 23 -26.14 11.20 -13.30
CA THR A 23 -24.86 10.54 -13.06
C THR A 23 -23.99 10.73 -14.31
N PRO A 24 -22.82 11.36 -14.22
CA PRO A 24 -21.91 11.42 -15.36
C PRO A 24 -21.52 9.99 -15.75
N SER A 25 -21.49 9.70 -17.06
CA SER A 25 -21.03 8.40 -17.52
C SER A 25 -19.58 8.16 -17.05
N PRO A 26 -19.15 6.89 -16.89
CA PRO A 26 -17.76 6.58 -16.53
C PRO A 26 -16.72 7.28 -17.43
N ALA A 27 -17.04 7.49 -18.71
CA ALA A 27 -16.22 8.25 -19.65
C ALA A 27 -16.14 9.76 -19.33
N ALA A 28 -17.22 10.36 -18.84
CA ALA A 28 -17.25 11.77 -18.41
C ALA A 28 -16.48 12.00 -17.10
N LEU A 29 -16.49 11.02 -16.19
CA LEU A 29 -15.65 11.01 -14.99
C LEU A 29 -14.16 10.89 -15.33
N ALA A 30 -13.80 9.98 -16.25
CA ALA A 30 -12.43 9.86 -16.75
C ALA A 30 -11.94 11.15 -17.44
N ALA A 31 -12.79 11.78 -18.27
CA ALA A 31 -12.48 13.04 -18.95
C ALA A 31 -12.36 14.25 -18.00
N ALA A 32 -13.11 14.27 -16.89
CA ALA A 32 -13.03 15.32 -15.88
C ALA A 32 -11.78 15.21 -15.00
N CYS A 33 -11.33 13.98 -14.70
CA CYS A 33 -10.04 13.73 -14.05
C CYS A 33 -8.84 14.12 -14.93
N LEU A 34 -8.96 13.92 -16.26
CA LEU A 34 -7.93 14.24 -17.25
C LEU A 34 -7.66 15.75 -17.43
N ARG A 35 -8.65 16.64 -17.23
CA ARG A 35 -8.51 18.08 -17.50
C ARG A 35 -8.02 18.93 -16.33
N ARG A 36 -7.94 18.39 -15.11
CA ARG A 36 -7.58 19.15 -13.89
C ARG A 36 -6.15 18.91 -13.38
N ALA A 37 -5.34 18.09 -14.05
CA ALA A 37 -4.00 17.72 -13.63
C ALA A 37 -2.85 18.46 -14.33
N THR A 38 -3.11 19.60 -15.00
CA THR A 38 -2.05 20.50 -15.46
C THR A 38 -1.69 21.49 -14.34
N LEU A 39 -0.58 21.25 -13.64
CA LEU A 39 -0.01 22.20 -12.69
C LEU A 39 0.51 23.46 -13.43
N PRO A 40 0.39 24.67 -12.86
CA PRO A 40 1.03 25.86 -13.41
C PRO A 40 2.56 25.82 -13.21
N ALA A 41 3.28 26.45 -14.14
CA ALA A 41 4.73 26.51 -14.19
C ALA A 41 5.36 27.04 -12.89
N LEU A 42 6.31 26.29 -12.33
CA LEU A 42 7.19 26.75 -11.25
C LEU A 42 8.29 27.65 -11.87
N HIS A 43 8.18 28.96 -11.70
CA HIS A 43 9.28 29.88 -11.97
C HIS A 43 10.27 29.90 -10.79
N PRO A 44 11.59 29.99 -11.06
CA PRO A 44 12.57 30.24 -10.01
C PRO A 44 12.58 31.72 -9.63
N SER A 45 12.44 32.04 -8.34
CA SER A 45 12.73 33.39 -7.82
C SER A 45 14.18 33.49 -7.33
N PRO A 46 14.84 34.65 -7.52
CA PRO A 46 16.26 34.82 -7.24
C PRO A 46 16.53 35.17 -5.77
N SER A 47 17.76 34.91 -5.37
CA SER A 47 18.40 35.26 -4.10
C SER A 47 18.59 36.78 -3.92
N THR A 48 18.34 37.30 -2.71
CA THR A 48 18.99 38.53 -2.21
C THR A 48 19.20 38.51 -0.69
N THR A 49 20.48 38.48 -0.32
CA THR A 49 21.20 39.33 0.64
C THR A 49 20.49 40.06 1.79
N THR A 50 21.07 39.83 2.97
CA THR A 50 21.25 40.62 4.19
C THR A 50 20.82 42.10 4.21
N THR A 51 20.03 42.52 5.21
CA THR A 51 20.23 43.80 5.92
C THR A 51 19.64 43.77 7.34
N THR A 52 20.47 44.16 8.31
CA THR A 52 20.21 44.43 9.73
C THR A 52 19.39 45.71 9.92
N THR A 53 18.46 45.80 10.90
CA THR A 53 18.21 46.99 11.77
C THR A 53 17.20 46.67 12.90
N THR A 54 17.73 46.61 14.13
CA THR A 54 17.38 47.30 15.39
C THR A 54 15.93 47.64 15.83
N ASN A 55 15.60 47.16 17.05
CA ASN A 55 14.77 47.71 18.17
C ASN A 55 13.34 48.25 17.96
N MET A 56 12.42 47.80 18.83
CA MET A 56 11.99 48.58 20.02
C MET A 56 11.19 47.75 21.03
N GLN A 57 11.36 48.15 22.29
CA GLN A 57 10.86 47.56 23.54
C GLN A 57 9.33 47.62 23.70
N ARG A 58 8.79 46.69 24.49
CA ARG A 58 7.94 47.01 25.66
C ARG A 58 7.98 45.89 26.71
N GLN A 59 8.56 46.26 27.86
CA GLN A 59 8.52 45.62 29.19
C GLN A 59 7.09 45.77 29.78
N ARG A 60 6.52 45.00 30.73
CA ARG A 60 6.91 44.32 32.02
C ARG A 60 5.58 43.72 32.62
N PRO A 61 5.49 43.13 33.85
CA PRO A 61 6.47 42.46 34.73
C PRO A 61 6.00 41.13 35.41
N LEU A 62 6.99 40.35 35.87
CA LEU A 62 7.18 39.62 37.17
C LEU A 62 6.00 38.82 37.80
N THR A 63 6.15 37.55 38.21
CA THR A 63 6.98 36.94 39.29
C THR A 63 6.93 35.40 39.10
N LYS A 64 7.81 34.49 39.55
CA LYS A 64 8.46 34.27 40.86
C LYS A 64 9.58 33.19 40.69
N ALA A 65 10.48 33.10 41.66
CA ALA A 65 11.85 32.59 41.58
C ALA A 65 12.10 31.12 42.03
N ALA A 66 13.40 30.75 41.93
CA ALA A 66 14.18 29.71 42.66
C ALA A 66 14.21 28.30 42.03
N ALA A 67 15.33 27.55 41.96
CA ALA A 67 16.71 27.73 42.42
C ALA A 67 17.66 26.80 41.63
N ALA A 68 18.94 27.18 41.62
CA ALA A 68 20.05 26.53 40.92
C ALA A 68 20.58 25.25 41.57
N LYS A 69 21.23 24.40 40.75
CA LYS A 69 22.45 23.68 41.16
C LYS A 69 23.30 23.30 39.94
N ARG A 70 24.53 23.80 39.93
CA ARG A 70 25.61 23.52 38.98
C ARG A 70 26.72 22.82 39.77
N PRO A 71 27.46 21.87 39.18
CA PRO A 71 28.83 21.67 39.61
C PRO A 71 29.84 21.84 38.46
N SER A 72 31.05 22.08 38.91
CA SER A 72 32.28 22.56 38.31
C SER A 72 32.96 21.64 37.29
N ARG A 73 33.62 22.27 36.32
CA ARG A 73 34.76 21.74 35.55
C ARG A 73 36.00 21.55 36.44
N PRO A 74 36.92 20.68 36.01
CA PRO A 74 38.34 21.02 36.04
C PRO A 74 38.97 20.98 34.63
N SER A 75 39.96 21.85 34.47
CA SER A 75 40.87 22.00 33.34
C SER A 75 41.95 20.92 33.32
N GLY A 76 42.32 20.42 32.15
CA GLY A 76 43.51 19.62 31.91
C GLY A 76 43.89 19.69 30.42
N ALA A 77 45.14 20.02 30.15
CA ALA A 77 45.67 20.39 28.84
C ALA A 77 46.18 19.18 28.01
N ALA A 78 46.17 19.40 26.69
CA ALA A 78 47.09 18.90 25.65
C ALA A 78 47.31 17.38 25.45
N ALA A 79 46.91 16.89 24.27
CA ALA A 79 47.83 16.24 23.30
C ALA A 79 47.10 16.07 21.95
N ALA A 80 47.63 16.72 20.91
CA ALA A 80 47.22 16.52 19.53
C ALA A 80 47.87 15.23 19.01
N ALA A 81 47.04 14.25 18.62
CA ALA A 81 47.47 13.10 17.82
C ALA A 81 46.60 13.07 16.57
N ALA A 82 47.20 13.45 15.44
CA ALA A 82 46.63 13.27 14.12
C ALA A 82 46.58 11.77 13.82
N ASN A 83 45.38 11.19 13.79
CA ASN A 83 45.17 9.85 13.26
C ASN A 83 44.76 9.95 11.79
N PRO A 84 45.43 9.25 10.85
CA PRO A 84 45.03 9.23 9.46
C PRO A 84 43.71 8.46 9.35
N ARG A 85 42.65 9.14 8.87
CA ARG A 85 41.41 8.44 8.46
C ARG A 85 41.73 7.54 7.27
N PRO A 86 41.28 6.27 7.25
CA PRO A 86 41.40 5.45 6.05
C PRO A 86 40.47 6.04 4.97
N ALA A 87 41.06 6.35 3.81
CA ALA A 87 40.40 6.95 2.64
C ALA A 87 39.21 6.15 2.07
N THR A 88 38.93 4.95 2.59
CA THR A 88 37.84 4.07 2.17
C THR A 88 36.47 4.50 2.72
N HIS A 89 36.42 5.15 3.89
CA HIS A 89 35.16 5.63 4.47
C HIS A 89 34.60 6.88 3.76
N ASP A 90 35.47 7.77 3.29
CA ASP A 90 35.06 8.99 2.60
C ASP A 90 34.59 8.72 1.15
N ALA A 91 35.17 7.73 0.47
CA ALA A 91 34.73 7.30 -0.87
C ALA A 91 33.36 6.59 -0.83
N ALA A 92 33.10 5.73 0.16
CA ALA A 92 31.80 5.09 0.34
C ALA A 92 30.70 6.09 0.73
N ALA A 93 31.03 7.08 1.57
CA ALA A 93 30.11 8.17 1.92
C ALA A 93 29.80 9.09 0.73
N ALA A 94 30.81 9.39 -0.12
CA ALA A 94 30.63 10.17 -1.34
C ALA A 94 29.84 9.41 -2.43
N ALA A 95 30.09 8.10 -2.60
CA ALA A 95 29.32 7.25 -3.51
C ALA A 95 27.87 7.06 -3.05
N ALA A 96 27.62 6.91 -1.74
CA ALA A 96 26.28 6.85 -1.15
C ALA A 96 25.52 8.19 -1.26
N ALA A 97 26.23 9.31 -1.36
CA ALA A 97 25.64 10.62 -1.63
C ALA A 97 25.25 10.79 -3.11
N ALA A 98 25.91 10.10 -4.04
CA ALA A 98 25.65 10.18 -5.48
C ALA A 98 24.65 9.13 -6.00
N SER A 99 24.57 7.94 -5.37
CA SER A 99 23.62 6.88 -5.71
C SER A 99 23.10 6.18 -4.45
N PRO A 100 21.85 6.48 -4.01
CA PRO A 100 21.24 5.84 -2.85
C PRO A 100 21.21 4.31 -2.94
N LEU A 101 21.01 3.75 -4.15
CA LEU A 101 21.01 2.31 -4.38
C LEU A 101 22.37 1.66 -4.12
N ALA A 102 23.47 2.32 -4.53
CA ALA A 102 24.81 1.80 -4.28
C ALA A 102 25.13 1.75 -2.78
N GLY A 103 24.79 2.82 -2.05
CA GLY A 103 24.95 2.86 -0.59
C GLY A 103 24.14 1.77 0.11
N ALA A 104 22.90 1.55 -0.35
CA ALA A 104 22.04 0.54 0.23
C ALA A 104 22.52 -0.90 -0.05
N ARG A 105 22.99 -1.18 -1.27
CA ARG A 105 23.58 -2.48 -1.60
C ARG A 105 24.84 -2.79 -0.81
N ALA A 106 25.66 -1.78 -0.54
CA ALA A 106 26.82 -1.93 0.32
C ALA A 106 26.43 -2.26 1.78
N ALA A 107 25.28 -1.75 2.25
CA ALA A 107 24.82 -1.96 3.62
C ALA A 107 24.00 -3.24 3.83
N PHE A 108 23.20 -3.64 2.83
CA PHE A 108 22.19 -4.70 2.96
C PHE A 108 22.40 -5.89 2.02
N GLY A 109 23.36 -5.80 1.10
CA GLY A 109 23.70 -6.85 0.14
C GLY A 109 23.39 -6.47 -1.31
N ALA A 110 24.08 -7.14 -2.25
CA ALA A 110 24.02 -6.79 -3.68
C ALA A 110 22.62 -6.92 -4.31
N ASP A 111 21.78 -7.81 -3.77
CA ASP A 111 20.39 -8.05 -4.19
C ASP A 111 19.36 -7.26 -3.39
N TRP A 112 19.79 -6.26 -2.60
CA TRP A 112 18.88 -5.33 -1.93
C TRP A 112 18.66 -4.07 -2.80
N PRO A 113 17.45 -3.48 -2.85
CA PRO A 113 16.19 -3.91 -2.19
C PRO A 113 15.48 -5.06 -2.91
N ALA A 114 15.90 -5.36 -4.14
CA ALA A 114 15.43 -6.45 -4.98
C ALA A 114 16.61 -6.94 -5.83
N PRO A 115 16.57 -8.18 -6.36
CA PRO A 115 17.63 -8.74 -7.19
C PRO A 115 18.09 -7.77 -8.27
N ALA A 116 19.41 -7.70 -8.51
CA ALA A 116 19.95 -6.68 -9.41
C ALA A 116 19.34 -6.74 -10.81
N THR A 117 19.11 -7.95 -11.32
CA THR A 117 18.44 -8.19 -12.60
C THR A 117 17.02 -7.64 -12.66
N GLN A 118 16.24 -7.70 -11.56
CA GLN A 118 14.91 -7.10 -11.50
C GLN A 118 14.98 -5.58 -11.53
N MET A 119 15.90 -4.98 -10.75
CA MET A 119 16.10 -3.53 -10.74
C MET A 119 16.56 -3.01 -12.11
N ASP A 120 17.44 -3.74 -12.80
CA ASP A 120 17.89 -3.44 -14.16
C ASP A 120 16.72 -3.50 -15.15
N ALA A 121 15.95 -4.59 -15.11
CA ALA A 121 14.78 -4.78 -15.98
C ALA A 121 13.70 -3.71 -15.74
N GLY A 122 13.42 -3.35 -14.48
CA GLY A 122 12.45 -2.31 -14.14
C GLY A 122 12.86 -0.93 -14.67
N VAL A 123 14.15 -0.58 -14.58
CA VAL A 123 14.67 0.66 -15.17
C VAL A 123 14.57 0.60 -16.70
N ALA A 124 14.95 -0.51 -17.32
CA ALA A 124 14.85 -0.69 -18.77
C ALA A 124 13.39 -0.54 -19.26
N PHE A 125 12.45 -1.19 -18.58
CA PHE A 125 11.01 -1.05 -18.85
C PHE A 125 10.57 0.41 -18.79
N LEU A 126 10.91 1.14 -17.72
CA LEU A 126 10.51 2.54 -17.58
C LEU A 126 11.12 3.41 -18.67
N ARG A 127 12.40 3.22 -19.03
CA ARG A 127 13.03 3.96 -20.14
C ARG A 127 12.31 3.72 -21.46
N GLU A 128 11.96 2.48 -21.76
CA GLU A 128 11.26 2.11 -22.98
C GLU A 128 9.87 2.76 -23.05
N VAL A 129 9.04 2.58 -22.03
CA VAL A 129 7.64 3.08 -22.05
C VAL A 129 7.56 4.60 -21.97
N LEU A 130 8.55 5.24 -21.33
CA LEU A 130 8.69 6.70 -21.28
C LEU A 130 9.43 7.27 -22.51
N GLN A 131 9.95 6.44 -23.41
CA GLN A 131 10.76 6.85 -24.56
C GLN A 131 11.94 7.76 -24.19
N LEU A 132 12.63 7.43 -23.08
CA LEU A 132 13.81 8.17 -22.67
C LEU A 132 15.00 7.80 -23.59
N PRO A 133 15.90 8.76 -23.91
CA PRO A 133 17.11 8.46 -24.68
C PRO A 133 17.96 7.41 -23.95
N PRO A 134 18.91 6.71 -24.60
CA PRO A 134 19.85 5.84 -23.88
C PRO A 134 20.66 6.66 -22.87
N PRO A 135 21.13 6.06 -21.76
CA PRO A 135 22.02 6.78 -20.84
C PRO A 135 23.29 7.20 -21.61
N PRO A 136 23.89 8.35 -21.27
CA PRO A 136 25.19 8.70 -21.84
C PRO A 136 26.19 7.57 -21.55
N PRO A 137 27.12 7.27 -22.48
CA PRO A 137 28.15 6.28 -22.22
C PRO A 137 28.92 6.69 -20.96
N GLU A 138 29.10 5.75 -20.02
CA GLU A 138 29.96 5.98 -18.86
C GLU A 138 31.37 6.30 -19.37
N ASP A 139 31.88 7.49 -19.05
CA ASP A 139 33.22 7.90 -19.45
C ASP A 139 34.23 7.04 -18.67
N PRO A 140 34.99 6.13 -19.33
CA PRO A 140 35.91 5.23 -18.65
C PRO A 140 37.06 5.98 -17.93
N ALA A 141 37.19 7.30 -18.15
CA ALA A 141 38.18 8.15 -17.49
C ALA A 141 37.85 8.51 -16.04
N ALA A 142 36.61 8.32 -15.56
CA ALA A 142 36.20 8.69 -14.20
C ALA A 142 36.53 7.63 -13.12
N SER A 143 36.96 6.43 -13.53
CA SER A 143 37.25 5.30 -12.62
C SER A 143 38.75 4.94 -12.50
N ALA A 144 39.66 5.74 -13.07
CA ALA A 144 41.10 5.51 -12.93
C ALA A 144 41.68 6.34 -11.77
N PRO A 145 42.37 5.73 -10.78
CA PRO A 145 43.12 6.50 -9.79
C PRO A 145 44.26 7.25 -10.48
N ALA A 146 44.24 8.57 -10.38
CA ALA A 146 45.30 9.43 -10.87
C ALA A 146 46.60 9.13 -10.14
N GLY A 147 47.59 8.54 -10.82
CA GLY A 147 48.92 8.42 -10.25
C GLY A 147 49.83 7.39 -10.92
N SER A 148 50.36 7.71 -12.09
CA SER A 148 51.78 7.50 -12.42
C SER A 148 52.06 7.91 -13.87
N ARG A 149 52.65 9.09 -14.03
CA ARG A 149 53.40 9.45 -15.25
C ARG A 149 54.71 8.66 -15.25
N PRO A 150 55.12 8.12 -16.41
CA PRO A 150 56.53 8.19 -16.79
C PRO A 150 56.72 8.99 -18.08
N GLN A 151 57.94 9.50 -18.19
CA GLN A 151 58.45 10.46 -19.16
C GLN A 151 58.58 9.90 -20.58
N ALA A 152 58.70 10.85 -21.52
CA ALA A 152 58.85 10.70 -22.95
C ALA A 152 60.09 9.93 -23.41
N ALA A 153 59.97 9.27 -24.57
CA ALA A 153 61.05 9.07 -25.53
C ALA A 153 60.49 9.04 -26.97
N ALA A 154 61.27 9.58 -27.89
CA ALA A 154 60.90 9.96 -29.26
C ALA A 154 61.01 8.83 -30.30
N GLY A 155 60.07 8.85 -31.28
CA GLY A 155 60.02 8.33 -32.67
C GLY A 155 60.80 7.08 -33.17
N PRO A 156 60.73 6.72 -34.47
CA PRO A 156 59.82 7.17 -35.55
C PRO A 156 59.12 6.03 -36.35
N LEU A 157 58.11 6.44 -37.13
CA LEU A 157 57.56 5.92 -38.41
C LEU A 157 57.92 4.50 -38.92
N ALA A 158 56.90 3.69 -39.25
CA ALA A 158 56.87 2.83 -40.44
C ALA A 158 55.46 2.29 -40.77
N GLU A 159 55.17 2.24 -42.08
CA GLU A 159 53.95 1.79 -42.77
C GLU A 159 53.73 0.27 -42.80
N LYS A 160 52.58 -0.10 -43.41
CA LYS A 160 52.07 -1.40 -43.93
C LYS A 160 50.97 -1.98 -43.01
N GLY A 161 49.74 -2.21 -43.46
CA GLY A 161 49.28 -2.70 -44.75
C GLY A 161 48.70 -4.10 -44.53
N GLY A 162 47.40 -4.31 -44.75
CA GLY A 162 46.79 -5.63 -44.59
C GLY A 162 45.27 -5.62 -44.48
N ALA A 163 44.61 -5.75 -45.62
CA ALA A 163 43.18 -5.98 -45.74
C ALA A 163 42.78 -7.40 -45.31
N ALA A 164 41.58 -7.55 -44.75
CA ALA A 164 40.73 -8.73 -44.96
C ALA A 164 39.26 -8.36 -44.73
N ALA A 165 38.48 -8.42 -45.81
CA ALA A 165 37.02 -8.57 -45.81
C ALA A 165 36.66 -9.95 -45.20
N VAL A 166 35.45 -10.27 -44.74
CA VAL A 166 34.13 -10.29 -45.40
C VAL A 166 33.09 -10.58 -44.29
N GLY A 167 31.89 -9.99 -44.36
CA GLY A 167 30.76 -10.43 -43.54
C GLY A 167 29.58 -9.47 -43.48
N SER A 168 29.13 -8.97 -44.62
CA SER A 168 27.89 -8.20 -44.75
C SER A 168 26.68 -9.11 -44.58
N SER A 169 25.78 -8.78 -43.65
CA SER A 169 24.35 -9.02 -43.85
C SER A 169 23.57 -7.81 -43.35
N SER A 170 23.07 -7.08 -44.34
CA SER A 170 22.20 -5.93 -44.31
C SER A 170 20.75 -6.33 -44.02
N GLY A 171 20.00 -5.49 -43.31
CA GLY A 171 18.53 -5.53 -43.39
C GLY A 171 17.76 -5.06 -42.16
N GLY A 172 18.04 -3.86 -41.64
CA GLY A 172 17.21 -3.23 -40.61
C GLY A 172 16.59 -1.95 -41.16
N GLY A 173 15.48 -2.09 -41.90
CA GLY A 173 14.73 -0.97 -42.46
C GLY A 173 14.27 -0.02 -41.35
N ARG A 174 14.77 1.21 -41.38
CA ARG A 174 14.19 2.32 -40.61
C ARG A 174 12.87 2.68 -41.27
N THR A 175 11.77 2.19 -40.72
CA THR A 175 10.45 2.76 -41.01
C THR A 175 10.37 4.10 -40.30
N SER A 176 10.80 5.17 -40.97
CA SER A 176 10.41 6.53 -40.63
C SER A 176 8.95 6.73 -41.02
N GLY A 177 8.06 6.06 -40.27
CA GLY A 177 6.62 6.29 -40.34
C GLY A 177 6.31 7.57 -39.58
N THR A 178 6.24 8.70 -40.27
CA THR A 178 5.56 9.90 -39.78
C THR A 178 4.05 9.66 -39.83
N GLY A 179 3.57 8.69 -39.06
CA GLY A 179 2.15 8.64 -38.69
C GLY A 179 1.91 9.73 -37.66
N SER A 180 0.78 10.43 -37.73
CA SER A 180 0.34 11.35 -36.69
C SER A 180 -0.05 10.57 -35.41
N GLY A 181 0.94 9.93 -34.79
CA GLY A 181 0.77 9.01 -33.68
C GLY A 181 0.44 9.77 -32.41
N GLY A 182 -0.74 9.50 -31.84
CA GLY A 182 -1.12 10.04 -30.55
C GLY A 182 -0.08 9.74 -29.47
N ARG A 183 0.01 10.61 -28.46
CA ARG A 183 0.95 10.45 -27.33
C ARG A 183 0.73 9.09 -26.65
N ARG A 184 1.81 8.37 -26.33
CA ARG A 184 1.75 7.12 -25.56
C ARG A 184 1.17 7.38 -24.18
N ARG A 185 0.34 6.47 -23.69
CA ARG A 185 -0.30 6.58 -22.37
C ARG A 185 0.30 5.56 -21.42
N VAL A 186 0.93 6.01 -20.36
CA VAL A 186 1.39 5.14 -19.27
C VAL A 186 0.45 5.34 -18.09
N VAL A 187 -0.24 4.28 -17.68
CA VAL A 187 -1.18 4.34 -16.56
C VAL A 187 -0.50 3.82 -15.30
N VAL A 188 -0.34 4.70 -14.31
CA VAL A 188 0.18 4.39 -12.98
C VAL A 188 -1.00 4.08 -12.06
N VAL A 189 -0.94 2.95 -11.37
CA VAL A 189 -1.99 2.47 -10.46
C VAL A 189 -1.36 2.28 -9.07
N PRO A 190 -1.33 3.32 -8.23
CA PRO A 190 -0.88 3.17 -6.85
C PRO A 190 -1.95 2.50 -5.98
N ASP A 191 -1.53 1.76 -4.94
CA ASP A 191 -2.45 1.47 -3.85
C ASP A 191 -2.86 2.76 -3.10
N LYS A 192 -3.95 2.64 -2.35
CA LYS A 192 -4.72 3.76 -1.78
C LYS A 192 -4.08 4.40 -0.56
N ASP A 193 -3.04 3.77 -0.01
CA ASP A 193 -2.49 4.13 1.28
C ASP A 193 -1.24 5.00 1.18
N ALA A 194 -0.65 5.34 2.33
CA ALA A 194 0.48 6.27 2.34
C ALA A 194 1.71 5.72 1.59
N ASP A 195 1.93 4.41 1.56
CA ASP A 195 3.07 3.81 0.84
C ASP A 195 2.80 3.78 -0.66
N GLY A 196 1.69 3.18 -1.10
CA GLY A 196 1.27 3.17 -2.50
C GLY A 196 1.15 4.57 -3.13
N LEU A 197 0.51 5.53 -2.46
CA LEU A 197 0.40 6.90 -2.98
C LEU A 197 1.76 7.60 -3.03
N SER A 198 2.65 7.36 -2.06
CA SER A 198 4.01 7.91 -2.09
C SER A 198 4.83 7.33 -3.23
N ALA A 199 4.76 6.01 -3.44
CA ALA A 199 5.36 5.34 -4.59
C ALA A 199 4.88 5.94 -5.92
N GLY A 200 3.57 6.14 -6.05
CA GLY A 200 2.97 6.82 -7.22
C GLY A 200 3.53 8.22 -7.43
N ALA A 201 3.59 9.02 -6.37
CA ALA A 201 4.08 10.40 -6.44
C ALA A 201 5.57 10.46 -6.81
N ILE A 202 6.39 9.54 -6.29
CA ILE A 202 7.81 9.40 -6.65
C ILE A 202 7.95 9.10 -8.14
N LEU A 203 7.24 8.10 -8.64
CA LEU A 203 7.35 7.68 -10.04
C LEU A 203 6.91 8.80 -10.98
N VAL A 204 5.76 9.42 -10.73
CA VAL A 204 5.22 10.50 -11.57
C VAL A 204 6.17 11.69 -11.60
N ARG A 205 6.65 12.16 -10.45
CA ARG A 205 7.62 13.27 -10.39
C ARG A 205 8.90 12.96 -11.14
N THR A 206 9.43 11.76 -10.94
CA THR A 206 10.66 11.31 -11.61
C THR A 206 10.47 11.24 -13.12
N ALA A 207 9.36 10.66 -13.59
CA ALA A 207 9.05 10.53 -15.01
C ALA A 207 8.85 11.92 -15.65
N GLU A 208 8.14 12.85 -14.99
CA GLU A 208 7.99 14.22 -15.47
C GLU A 208 9.33 14.95 -15.56
N MET A 209 10.20 14.82 -14.54
CA MET A 209 11.55 15.40 -14.57
C MET A 209 12.40 14.83 -15.71
N ALA A 210 12.38 13.51 -15.88
CA ALA A 210 13.12 12.82 -16.94
C ALA A 210 12.62 13.21 -18.34
N LEU A 211 11.30 13.26 -18.54
CA LEU A 211 10.69 13.67 -19.79
C LEU A 211 11.00 15.13 -20.14
N ARG A 212 10.95 16.04 -19.16
CA ARG A 212 11.34 17.44 -19.36
C ARG A 212 12.81 17.58 -19.72
N GLN A 213 13.70 16.87 -19.03
CA GLN A 213 15.12 16.87 -19.36
C GLN A 213 15.35 16.33 -20.79
N ALA A 214 14.73 15.21 -21.16
CA ALA A 214 14.84 14.65 -22.50
C ALA A 214 14.29 15.58 -23.59
N ALA A 215 13.21 16.32 -23.30
CA ALA A 215 12.67 17.33 -24.21
C ALA A 215 13.67 18.48 -24.42
N LEU A 216 14.26 19.00 -23.34
CA LEU A 216 15.27 20.06 -23.39
C LEU A 216 16.52 19.61 -24.18
N GLU A 217 17.02 18.40 -23.93
CA GLU A 217 18.16 17.82 -24.65
C GLU A 217 17.87 17.62 -26.14
N ALA A 218 16.61 17.38 -26.50
CA ALA A 218 16.16 17.24 -27.87
C ALA A 218 15.76 18.58 -28.53
N GLY A 219 15.91 19.72 -27.84
CA GLY A 219 15.49 21.03 -28.34
C GLY A 219 13.98 21.18 -28.53
N ARG A 220 13.17 20.39 -27.82
CA ARG A 220 11.70 20.42 -27.85
C ARG A 220 11.15 21.26 -26.71
N ALA A 221 9.95 21.81 -26.89
CA ALA A 221 9.24 22.45 -25.81
C ALA A 221 8.87 21.42 -24.72
N PRO A 222 8.88 21.77 -23.42
CA PRO A 222 8.53 20.85 -22.33
C PRO A 222 7.15 20.20 -22.46
N GLU A 223 6.22 20.87 -23.13
CA GLU A 223 4.87 20.42 -23.42
C GLU A 223 4.77 19.40 -24.58
N ASP A 224 5.80 19.28 -25.41
CA ASP A 224 5.88 18.41 -26.58
C ASP A 224 6.52 17.06 -26.27
N VAL A 225 6.15 16.50 -25.12
CA VAL A 225 6.57 15.15 -24.71
C VAL A 225 5.67 14.09 -25.38
N PRO A 226 6.26 12.99 -25.88
CA PRO A 226 5.51 11.94 -26.60
C PRO A 226 4.69 11.03 -25.68
N VAL A 227 4.71 11.27 -24.36
CA VAL A 227 4.12 10.42 -23.33
C VAL A 227 3.18 11.23 -22.44
N VAL A 228 2.04 10.64 -22.10
CA VAL A 228 1.07 11.12 -21.12
C VAL A 228 1.03 10.14 -19.96
N LEU A 229 1.28 10.63 -18.76
CA LEU A 229 1.13 9.88 -17.52
C LEU A 229 -0.30 10.04 -17.01
N LEU A 230 -0.96 8.91 -16.74
CA LEU A 230 -2.31 8.88 -16.17
C LEU A 230 -2.23 8.16 -14.83
N VAL A 231 -2.87 8.70 -13.81
CA VAL A 231 -2.97 8.02 -12.51
C VAL A 231 -4.39 7.55 -12.31
N LEU A 232 -4.55 6.24 -12.10
CA LEU A 232 -5.83 5.63 -11.84
C LEU A 232 -5.92 5.24 -10.35
N PRO A 233 -6.65 6.01 -9.52
CA PRO A 233 -6.87 5.63 -8.14
C PRO A 233 -7.82 4.44 -8.04
N LEU A 234 -7.50 3.52 -7.14
CA LEU A 234 -8.42 2.45 -6.75
C LEU A 234 -9.45 2.99 -5.75
N GLY A 235 -10.69 2.54 -5.87
CA GLY A 235 -11.80 2.86 -5.00
C GLY A 235 -12.00 1.84 -3.88
N LYS A 236 -13.14 1.98 -3.20
CA LYS A 236 -13.49 1.23 -1.99
C LYS A 236 -13.55 -0.28 -2.24
N GLY A 237 -12.67 -1.03 -1.56
CA GLY A 237 -12.63 -2.50 -1.66
C GLY A 237 -12.16 -3.02 -3.03
N GLU A 238 -11.71 -2.14 -3.92
CA GLU A 238 -11.21 -2.52 -5.23
C GLU A 238 -9.77 -3.01 -5.18
N ASN A 239 -9.43 -3.91 -6.10
CA ASN A 239 -8.06 -4.30 -6.41
C ASN A 239 -7.90 -4.49 -7.93
N VAL A 240 -6.66 -4.48 -8.42
CA VAL A 240 -6.34 -4.46 -9.85
C VAL A 240 -6.86 -5.70 -10.61
N HIS A 241 -7.12 -6.81 -9.92
CA HIS A 241 -7.57 -8.06 -10.54
C HIS A 241 -9.10 -8.12 -10.72
N GLN A 242 -9.83 -7.09 -10.31
CA GLN A 242 -11.29 -7.05 -10.47
C GLN A 242 -11.69 -6.60 -11.87
N PRO A 243 -12.74 -7.21 -12.48
CA PRO A 243 -13.23 -6.84 -13.81
C PRO A 243 -13.60 -5.35 -13.95
N SER A 244 -14.14 -4.74 -12.89
CA SER A 244 -14.48 -3.31 -12.86
C SER A 244 -13.25 -2.40 -13.01
N VAL A 245 -12.11 -2.81 -12.43
CA VAL A 245 -10.86 -2.08 -12.54
C VAL A 245 -10.25 -2.30 -13.93
N ALA A 246 -10.26 -3.54 -14.43
CA ALA A 246 -9.81 -3.86 -15.78
C ALA A 246 -10.58 -3.05 -16.85
N ALA A 247 -11.90 -2.88 -16.69
CA ALA A 247 -12.72 -2.06 -17.60
C ALA A 247 -12.31 -0.58 -17.58
N ARG A 248 -12.01 0.00 -16.40
CA ARG A 248 -11.51 1.38 -16.29
C ARG A 248 -10.11 1.53 -16.87
N LEU A 249 -9.23 0.55 -16.66
CA LEU A 249 -7.92 0.51 -17.27
C LEU A 249 -8.03 0.44 -18.80
N ALA A 250 -8.88 -0.43 -19.35
CA ALA A 250 -9.13 -0.54 -20.78
C ALA A 250 -9.60 0.80 -21.38
N ALA A 251 -10.55 1.48 -20.70
CA ALA A 251 -11.08 2.77 -21.12
C ALA A 251 -10.03 3.90 -21.11
N ALA A 252 -8.95 3.78 -20.32
CA ALA A 252 -7.85 4.73 -20.33
C ALA A 252 -6.92 4.59 -21.55
N ALA A 253 -7.09 3.53 -22.35
CA ALA A 253 -6.29 3.18 -23.51
C ALA A 253 -4.76 3.16 -23.25
N PRO A 254 -4.29 2.42 -22.22
CA PRO A 254 -2.88 2.37 -21.87
C PRO A 254 -2.03 1.71 -22.96
N HIS A 255 -0.84 2.26 -23.16
CA HIS A 255 0.26 1.60 -23.85
C HIS A 255 1.09 0.73 -22.89
N ALA A 256 1.13 1.11 -21.62
CA ALA A 256 1.78 0.36 -20.55
C ALA A 256 1.11 0.66 -19.19
N LEU A 257 1.25 -0.26 -18.25
CA LEU A 257 0.80 -0.15 -16.86
C LEU A 257 2.00 -0.15 -15.91
N VAL A 258 1.91 0.63 -14.84
CA VAL A 258 2.81 0.51 -13.69
C VAL A 258 1.97 0.39 -12.42
N LEU A 259 2.01 -0.79 -11.79
CA LEU A 259 1.33 -1.09 -10.53
C LEU A 259 2.29 -0.88 -9.37
N LEU A 260 1.83 -0.18 -8.34
CA LEU A 260 2.66 0.20 -7.20
C LEU A 260 1.95 -0.22 -5.91
N ASP A 261 2.67 -0.98 -5.08
CA ASP A 261 2.20 -1.45 -3.78
C ASP A 261 1.01 -2.43 -3.83
N HIS A 262 0.87 -3.10 -4.98
CA HIS A 262 -0.02 -4.24 -5.16
C HIS A 262 0.35 -5.01 -6.42
N GLY A 263 -0.33 -6.13 -6.64
CA GLY A 263 -0.26 -6.91 -7.88
C GLY A 263 0.59 -8.18 -7.77
N SER A 264 1.21 -8.45 -6.62
CA SER A 264 1.91 -9.71 -6.30
C SER A 264 0.97 -10.92 -6.15
N ARG A 265 0.14 -11.15 -7.18
CA ARG A 265 -0.80 -12.27 -7.23
C ARG A 265 -0.71 -13.00 -8.57
N ALA A 266 -0.66 -14.33 -8.51
CA ALA A 266 -0.85 -15.18 -9.69
C ALA A 266 -2.24 -14.93 -10.31
N ALA A 267 -2.25 -14.47 -11.57
CA ALA A 267 -3.47 -14.15 -12.29
C ALA A 267 -3.24 -14.20 -13.82
N PRO A 268 -4.31 -14.25 -14.62
CA PRO A 268 -4.22 -13.89 -16.04
C PRO A 268 -3.65 -12.47 -16.22
N PRO A 269 -3.30 -12.09 -17.45
CA PRO A 269 -2.81 -10.75 -17.73
C PRO A 269 -3.73 -9.67 -17.16
N VAL A 270 -3.15 -8.66 -16.50
CA VAL A 270 -3.91 -7.53 -15.90
C VAL A 270 -4.82 -6.87 -16.94
N LEU A 271 -4.31 -6.74 -18.16
CA LEU A 271 -5.05 -6.18 -19.28
C LEU A 271 -4.49 -6.70 -20.60
N THR A 272 -5.38 -7.06 -21.52
CA THR A 272 -5.02 -7.47 -22.89
C THR A 272 -5.20 -6.32 -23.88
N ARG A 273 -4.43 -6.33 -24.97
CA ARG A 273 -4.61 -5.35 -26.06
C ARG A 273 -5.98 -5.47 -26.72
N ALA A 274 -6.54 -6.68 -26.78
CA ALA A 274 -7.90 -6.91 -27.25
C ALA A 274 -8.96 -6.17 -26.41
N ALA A 275 -8.84 -6.22 -25.08
CA ALA A 275 -9.73 -5.50 -24.18
C ALA A 275 -9.63 -3.98 -24.36
N VAL A 276 -8.42 -3.45 -24.54
CA VAL A 276 -8.21 -2.02 -24.86
C VAL A 276 -8.87 -1.63 -26.17
N ARG A 277 -8.65 -2.40 -27.26
CA ARG A 277 -9.27 -2.15 -28.57
C ARG A 277 -10.80 -2.17 -28.49
N ALA A 278 -11.36 -3.14 -27.77
CA ALA A 278 -12.81 -3.24 -27.56
C ALA A 278 -13.36 -2.00 -26.82
N ALA A 279 -12.69 -1.56 -25.75
CA ALA A 279 -13.09 -0.37 -25.01
C ALA A 279 -13.00 0.92 -25.84
N VAL A 280 -11.94 1.07 -26.65
CA VAL A 280 -11.76 2.22 -27.54
C VAL A 280 -12.85 2.27 -28.62
N ARG A 281 -13.16 1.12 -29.26
CA ARG A 281 -14.26 1.04 -30.24
C ARG A 281 -15.62 1.35 -29.62
N ALA A 282 -15.89 0.82 -28.43
CA ALA A 282 -17.14 1.12 -27.71
C ALA A 282 -17.28 2.62 -27.40
N ALA A 283 -16.17 3.30 -27.06
CA ALA A 283 -16.18 4.74 -26.82
C ALA A 283 -16.39 5.57 -28.11
N ALA A 284 -15.87 5.10 -29.25
CA ALA A 284 -16.05 5.76 -30.55
C ALA A 284 -17.51 5.65 -31.05
N GLY A 285 -18.11 4.45 -31.02
CA GLY A 285 -19.51 4.25 -31.41
C GLY A 285 -20.51 5.00 -30.53
N ALA A 286 -20.25 5.12 -29.22
CA ALA A 286 -21.04 5.96 -28.32
C ALA A 286 -20.88 7.47 -28.59
N GLY A 287 -19.82 7.89 -29.28
CA GLY A 287 -19.62 9.26 -29.74
C GLY A 287 -20.47 9.59 -30.96
N GLU A 288 -20.49 8.69 -31.94
CA GLU A 288 -21.27 8.82 -33.19
C GLU A 288 -22.78 8.85 -32.92
N GLU A 289 -23.29 7.98 -32.03
CA GLU A 289 -24.71 8.01 -31.63
C GLU A 289 -25.09 9.31 -30.90
N ARG A 290 -24.14 9.92 -30.16
CA ARG A 290 -24.37 11.17 -29.43
C ARG A 290 -24.29 12.40 -30.32
N GLU A 291 -23.50 12.34 -31.39
CA GLU A 291 -23.40 13.37 -32.41
C GLU A 291 -24.61 13.31 -33.37
N ALA A 292 -25.07 12.10 -33.73
CA ALA A 292 -26.33 11.88 -34.44
C ALA A 292 -27.55 12.38 -33.63
N ALA A 293 -27.59 12.13 -32.32
CA ALA A 293 -28.66 12.63 -31.44
C ALA A 293 -28.59 14.14 -31.14
N ALA A 294 -27.48 14.82 -31.44
CA ALA A 294 -27.33 16.27 -31.32
C ALA A 294 -27.60 17.01 -32.64
N GLY A 295 -27.74 16.28 -33.75
CA GLY A 295 -27.85 16.80 -35.11
C GLY A 295 -29.25 16.73 -35.75
N GLU A 296 -30.34 16.61 -34.98
CA GLU A 296 -31.69 16.75 -35.54
C GLU A 296 -32.04 18.24 -35.75
N GLY A 297 -31.52 18.78 -36.85
CA GLY A 297 -31.76 20.14 -37.29
C GLY A 297 -31.12 20.48 -38.62
N GLY A 298 -31.44 19.74 -39.70
CA GLY A 298 -31.23 20.23 -41.07
C GLY A 298 -30.78 19.21 -42.12
N GLY A 299 -31.74 18.74 -42.92
CA GLY A 299 -31.65 18.65 -44.39
C GLY A 299 -30.52 17.85 -45.06
N GLY A 300 -30.84 16.60 -45.43
CA GLY A 300 -30.74 16.03 -46.80
C GLY A 300 -29.42 16.10 -47.59
N GLY A 301 -28.91 14.93 -48.01
CA GLY A 301 -28.06 14.82 -49.20
C GLY A 301 -27.06 13.66 -49.24
N ALA A 302 -27.54 12.51 -49.73
CA ALA A 302 -26.89 11.45 -50.53
C ALA A 302 -25.35 11.19 -50.56
N ALA A 303 -25.07 9.87 -50.57
CA ALA A 303 -24.10 9.14 -51.40
C ALA A 303 -22.62 9.03 -50.95
N GLY A 304 -22.28 7.84 -50.42
CA GLY A 304 -21.41 6.86 -51.07
C GLY A 304 -19.91 7.17 -51.20
N THR A 305 -19.11 6.45 -50.41
CA THR A 305 -17.85 5.82 -50.86
C THR A 305 -17.51 4.71 -49.86
N GLU A 306 -17.69 3.46 -50.28
CA GLU A 306 -16.96 2.32 -49.73
C GLU A 306 -15.51 2.44 -50.21
N GLU A 307 -14.60 2.86 -49.33
CA GLU A 307 -13.18 2.59 -49.51
C GLU A 307 -12.73 1.66 -48.40
N GLY A 308 -12.51 0.41 -48.79
CA GLY A 308 -11.86 -0.61 -47.99
C GLY A 308 -10.44 -0.17 -47.65
N GLY A 309 -10.27 0.33 -46.43
CA GLY A 309 -8.99 0.29 -45.75
C GLY A 309 -8.71 -1.16 -45.41
N THR A 310 -7.76 -1.75 -46.13
CA THR A 310 -7.15 -3.04 -45.81
C THR A 310 -6.88 -3.14 -44.32
N GLU A 311 -7.48 -4.15 -43.69
CA GLU A 311 -7.23 -4.56 -42.32
C GLU A 311 -5.73 -4.83 -42.16
N GLU A 312 -4.99 -3.82 -41.71
CA GLU A 312 -3.62 -4.00 -41.24
C GLU A 312 -3.67 -4.80 -39.93
N GLY A 313 -3.50 -6.12 -40.07
CA GLY A 313 -2.99 -6.99 -39.04
C GLY A 313 -4.01 -7.54 -38.05
N GLU A 314 -4.72 -8.59 -38.47
CA GLU A 314 -5.05 -9.70 -37.57
C GLU A 314 -3.74 -10.33 -37.05
N GLY A 315 -3.17 -9.75 -35.99
CA GLY A 315 -1.84 -10.16 -35.53
C GLY A 315 -1.33 -9.37 -34.32
N GLU A 316 -2.00 -9.55 -33.18
CA GLU A 316 -1.35 -9.91 -31.90
C GLU A 316 -2.40 -9.88 -30.78
N GLU A 317 -2.69 -11.07 -30.25
CA GLU A 317 -3.29 -11.32 -28.93
C GLU A 317 -2.30 -10.93 -27.82
N GLY A 318 -1.79 -9.69 -27.86
CA GLY A 318 -0.74 -9.23 -26.95
C GLY A 318 -1.28 -8.80 -25.58
N VAL A 319 -0.45 -8.97 -24.56
CA VAL A 319 -0.64 -8.39 -23.22
C VAL A 319 -0.23 -6.91 -23.24
N VAL A 320 -0.90 -6.07 -22.45
CA VAL A 320 -0.42 -4.71 -22.20
C VAL A 320 0.80 -4.78 -21.28
N PRO A 321 1.99 -4.27 -21.69
CA PRO A 321 3.19 -4.30 -20.87
C PRO A 321 2.92 -3.73 -19.48
N THR A 322 3.26 -4.50 -18.45
CA THR A 322 2.94 -4.17 -17.06
C THR A 322 4.18 -4.33 -16.19
N LEU A 323 4.54 -3.28 -15.47
CA LEU A 323 5.55 -3.31 -14.42
C LEU A 323 4.87 -3.32 -13.04
N ILE A 324 5.34 -4.15 -12.13
CA ILE A 324 4.89 -4.25 -10.75
C ILE A 324 6.06 -3.90 -9.84
N LEU A 325 5.89 -2.89 -8.99
CA LEU A 325 6.79 -2.60 -7.87
C LEU A 325 6.04 -2.88 -6.57
N ASP A 326 6.45 -3.91 -5.84
CA ASP A 326 5.70 -4.40 -4.68
C ASP A 326 6.64 -5.02 -3.62
N HIS A 327 6.14 -5.18 -2.40
CA HIS A 327 6.89 -5.74 -1.27
C HIS A 327 6.13 -6.86 -0.53
N HIS A 328 4.85 -7.05 -0.84
CA HIS A 328 4.03 -8.12 -0.27
C HIS A 328 4.59 -9.51 -0.62
N GLN A 329 4.32 -10.51 0.22
CA GLN A 329 4.68 -11.89 -0.08
C GLN A 329 3.89 -12.39 -1.30
N PRO A 330 4.55 -12.71 -2.44
CA PRO A 330 3.84 -13.09 -3.64
C PRO A 330 3.31 -14.53 -3.55
N ASP A 331 2.08 -14.75 -4.01
CA ASP A 331 1.60 -16.09 -4.41
C ASP A 331 1.83 -16.37 -5.92
N GLY A 332 2.45 -15.39 -6.60
CA GLY A 332 2.83 -15.37 -8.01
C GLY A 332 2.66 -13.96 -8.55
N PHE A 333 2.71 -13.79 -9.87
CA PHE A 333 2.46 -12.51 -10.54
C PHE A 333 1.55 -12.73 -11.76
N PRO A 334 0.86 -11.67 -12.24
CA PRO A 334 0.07 -11.75 -13.46
C PRO A 334 0.92 -12.16 -14.66
N GLU A 335 0.36 -12.98 -15.52
CA GLU A 335 1.03 -13.41 -16.75
C GLU A 335 1.45 -12.20 -17.61
N GLY A 336 2.70 -12.23 -18.08
CA GLY A 336 3.28 -11.16 -18.90
C GLY A 336 3.69 -9.89 -18.13
N ALA A 337 3.53 -9.86 -16.80
CA ALA A 337 4.01 -8.73 -15.98
C ALA A 337 5.50 -8.90 -15.61
N LEU A 338 6.23 -7.79 -15.65
CA LEU A 338 7.56 -7.67 -15.07
C LEU A 338 7.42 -7.27 -13.60
N ALA A 339 7.95 -8.07 -12.69
CA ALA A 339 7.93 -7.77 -11.26
C ALA A 339 9.31 -7.36 -10.73
N VAL A 340 9.34 -6.27 -9.97
CA VAL A 340 10.44 -5.91 -9.07
C VAL A 340 9.89 -5.98 -7.67
N SER A 341 10.32 -6.99 -6.92
CA SER A 341 9.77 -7.30 -5.61
C SER A 341 10.83 -7.18 -4.53
N ALA A 342 10.53 -6.43 -3.46
CA ALA A 342 11.36 -6.39 -2.27
C ALA A 342 11.13 -7.58 -1.32
N SER A 343 10.09 -8.39 -1.59
CA SER A 343 9.80 -9.60 -0.82
C SER A 343 11.00 -10.56 -0.83
N GLY A 344 11.40 -11.02 0.35
CA GLY A 344 12.56 -11.90 0.53
C GLY A 344 13.90 -11.18 0.74
N CYS A 345 13.97 -9.86 0.58
CA CYS A 345 15.18 -9.06 0.80
C CYS A 345 15.12 -8.33 2.15
N ALA A 346 15.67 -8.92 3.22
CA ALA A 346 15.66 -8.29 4.55
C ALA A 346 16.71 -7.15 4.69
N PRO A 347 16.38 -6.00 5.32
CA PRO A 347 15.04 -5.57 5.72
C PRO A 347 14.16 -5.28 4.51
N VAL A 348 12.91 -5.76 4.52
CA VAL A 348 11.99 -5.61 3.37
C VAL A 348 11.69 -4.13 3.15
N ALA A 349 12.07 -3.61 1.99
CA ALA A 349 11.81 -2.24 1.61
C ALA A 349 10.34 -2.06 1.22
N PRO A 350 9.61 -1.09 1.81
CA PRO A 350 8.26 -0.74 1.36
C PRO A 350 8.27 -0.22 -0.08
N SER A 351 7.12 -0.23 -0.73
CA SER A 351 6.96 0.08 -2.16
C SER A 351 7.43 1.50 -2.50
N ALA A 352 7.21 2.50 -1.64
CA ALA A 352 7.74 3.85 -1.87
C ALA A 352 9.27 3.90 -1.81
N LEU A 353 9.89 3.14 -0.89
CA LEU A 353 11.34 3.07 -0.78
C LEU A 353 11.96 2.33 -1.98
N LEU A 354 11.39 1.19 -2.36
CA LEU A 354 11.77 0.46 -3.57
C LEU A 354 11.68 1.34 -4.82
N THR A 355 10.56 2.03 -4.98
CA THR A 355 10.31 2.94 -6.11
C THR A 355 11.29 4.09 -6.15
N TRP A 356 11.64 4.68 -5.00
CA TRP A 356 12.62 5.76 -4.90
C TRP A 356 14.04 5.34 -5.31
N LEU A 357 14.45 4.14 -4.91
CA LEU A 357 15.76 3.58 -5.31
C LEU A 357 15.82 3.31 -6.81
N LEU A 358 14.73 2.77 -7.37
CA LEU A 358 14.61 2.55 -8.82
C LEU A 358 14.59 3.88 -9.58
N ALA A 359 13.81 4.86 -9.10
CA ALA A 359 13.69 6.20 -9.66
C ALA A 359 15.04 6.95 -9.66
N GLY A 360 15.81 6.85 -8.58
CA GLY A 360 17.15 7.44 -8.49
C GLY A 360 18.14 6.84 -9.50
N ARG A 361 17.92 5.61 -9.95
CA ARG A 361 18.71 5.00 -11.03
C ARG A 361 18.19 5.36 -12.42
N LEU A 362 16.88 5.50 -12.58
CA LEU A 362 16.25 5.96 -13.82
C LEU A 362 16.67 7.40 -14.16
N HIS A 363 16.65 8.27 -13.15
CA HIS A 363 16.93 9.70 -13.26
C HIS A 363 17.47 10.25 -11.92
N PRO A 364 18.80 10.25 -11.72
CA PRO A 364 19.44 10.64 -10.46
C PRO A 364 18.99 11.97 -9.84
N PRO A 365 18.72 13.05 -10.62
CA PRO A 365 18.23 14.32 -10.07
C PRO A 365 16.92 14.22 -9.28
N ALA A 366 16.11 13.17 -9.48
CA ALA A 366 14.86 12.98 -8.72
C ALA A 366 15.09 12.49 -7.28
N SER A 367 16.28 11.96 -6.94
CA SER A 367 16.54 11.31 -5.65
C SER A 367 16.27 12.25 -4.47
N THR A 368 16.90 13.41 -4.43
CA THR A 368 16.74 14.39 -3.33
C THR A 368 15.30 14.93 -3.20
N PRO A 369 14.65 15.48 -4.26
CA PRO A 369 13.31 16.04 -4.12
C PRO A 369 12.23 15.00 -3.79
N CYS A 370 12.48 13.72 -4.06
CA CYS A 370 11.56 12.63 -3.75
C CYS A 370 11.87 11.88 -2.44
N ALA A 371 13.02 12.13 -1.80
CA ALA A 371 13.44 11.38 -0.60
C ALA A 371 12.42 11.45 0.54
N TRP A 372 11.75 12.60 0.73
CA TRP A 372 10.72 12.73 1.76
C TRP A 372 9.48 11.87 1.48
N LEU A 373 9.15 11.59 0.22
CA LEU A 373 8.05 10.68 -0.13
C LEU A 373 8.41 9.23 0.23
N ALA A 374 9.67 8.84 0.01
CA ALA A 374 10.15 7.52 0.45
C ALA A 374 10.07 7.37 1.98
N VAL A 375 10.43 8.41 2.73
CA VAL A 375 10.23 8.45 4.19
C VAL A 375 8.75 8.34 4.54
N LEU A 376 7.88 9.08 3.85
CA LEU A 376 6.45 9.10 4.12
C LEU A 376 5.82 7.71 3.93
N GLY A 377 6.14 7.04 2.83
CA GLY A 377 5.65 5.68 2.56
C GLY A 377 6.19 4.66 3.55
N ALA A 378 7.50 4.69 3.82
CA ALA A 378 8.11 3.78 4.81
C ALA A 378 7.55 3.96 6.23
N LEU A 379 7.24 5.20 6.63
CA LEU A 379 6.53 5.46 7.90
C LEU A 379 5.07 5.02 7.88
N GLY A 380 4.43 5.09 6.71
CA GLY A 380 3.06 4.63 6.49
C GLY A 380 2.90 3.13 6.69
N ASP A 381 3.90 2.37 6.24
CA ASP A 381 3.90 0.90 6.27
C ASP A 381 4.52 0.35 7.57
N LEU A 382 5.75 0.77 7.90
CA LEU A 382 6.55 0.16 8.96
C LEU A 382 6.57 0.94 10.29
N GLY A 383 6.29 2.24 10.25
CA GLY A 383 6.44 3.14 11.40
C GLY A 383 7.90 3.51 11.73
N GLU A 384 8.13 4.08 12.93
CA GLU A 384 9.35 4.85 13.26
C GLU A 384 10.44 4.11 14.05
N GLY A 385 10.28 2.83 14.37
CA GLY A 385 11.20 2.09 15.24
C GLY A 385 12.49 1.62 14.56
N GLU A 386 13.37 0.98 15.34
CA GLU A 386 14.58 0.30 14.82
C GLU A 386 14.23 -0.83 13.83
N GLU A 387 13.11 -1.53 14.06
CA GLU A 387 12.56 -2.52 13.13
C GLU A 387 11.75 -1.89 11.97
N GLY A 388 11.49 -0.57 12.03
CA GLY A 388 10.76 0.20 11.02
C GLY A 388 11.69 1.05 10.16
N LEU A 389 11.39 2.35 10.01
CA LEU A 389 12.24 3.27 9.25
C LEU A 389 13.70 3.27 9.72
N GLY A 390 13.96 3.09 11.03
CA GLY A 390 15.31 3.06 11.58
C GLY A 390 16.18 1.91 11.07
N ALA A 391 15.56 0.83 10.55
CA ALA A 391 16.29 -0.30 9.96
C ALA A 391 17.15 0.12 8.75
N PHE A 392 16.80 1.23 8.11
CA PHE A 392 17.44 1.72 6.90
C PHE A 392 18.55 2.77 7.13
N ASP A 393 18.69 3.28 8.36
CA ASP A 393 19.58 4.42 8.68
C ASP A 393 21.05 4.17 8.31
N ARG A 394 21.52 2.92 8.42
CA ARG A 394 22.91 2.54 8.11
C ARG A 394 23.23 2.62 6.62
N GLY A 395 22.27 2.33 5.73
CA GLY A 395 22.50 2.23 4.29
C GLY A 395 22.03 3.43 3.49
N LEU A 396 21.18 4.28 4.08
CA LEU A 396 20.46 5.33 3.36
C LEU A 396 20.57 6.70 4.05
N PRO A 397 21.77 7.34 4.04
CA PRO A 397 21.97 8.64 4.68
C PRO A 397 21.08 9.75 4.11
N MET A 398 20.74 9.70 2.81
CA MET A 398 19.81 10.64 2.18
C MET A 398 18.38 10.50 2.73
N LEU A 399 17.93 9.27 2.96
CA LEU A 399 16.62 8.99 3.57
C LEU A 399 16.57 9.50 5.02
N ALA A 400 17.62 9.22 5.80
CA ALA A 400 17.77 9.71 7.17
C ALA A 400 17.82 11.25 7.26
N ALA A 401 18.48 11.91 6.30
CA ALA A 401 18.49 13.37 6.20
C ALA A 401 17.09 13.93 5.93
N ALA A 402 16.37 13.38 4.95
CA ALA A 402 15.01 13.79 4.63
C ALA A 402 14.04 13.59 5.82
N HIS A 403 14.19 12.49 6.56
CA HIS A 403 13.38 12.24 7.77
C HIS A 403 13.62 13.30 8.85
N ARG A 404 14.88 13.64 9.10
CA ARG A 404 15.26 14.67 10.08
C ARG A 404 14.75 16.06 9.67
N GLU A 405 14.90 16.43 8.40
CA GLU A 405 14.47 17.74 7.87
C GLU A 405 12.95 17.92 7.89
N GLY A 406 12.20 16.88 7.49
CA GLY A 406 10.74 16.93 7.46
C GLY A 406 10.08 17.00 8.83
N ARG A 407 10.81 16.69 9.90
CA ARG A 407 10.37 16.53 11.29
C ARG A 407 9.31 15.43 11.48
N LYS A 408 9.58 14.60 12.48
CA LYS A 408 8.74 13.48 12.95
C LYS A 408 7.23 13.76 12.96
N THR A 409 6.80 14.86 13.58
CA THR A 409 5.38 15.19 13.75
C THR A 409 4.67 15.44 12.43
N HIS A 410 5.33 16.08 11.46
CA HIS A 410 4.69 16.37 10.17
C HIS A 410 4.49 15.10 9.36
N PHE A 411 5.45 14.16 9.40
CA PHE A 411 5.29 12.87 8.76
C PHE A 411 4.14 12.07 9.37
N LYS A 412 4.05 11.96 10.71
CA LYS A 412 2.93 11.29 11.37
C LYS A 412 1.59 11.85 10.94
N ASP A 413 1.50 13.18 10.90
CA ASP A 413 0.26 13.83 10.52
C ASP A 413 -0.08 13.63 9.04
N ALA A 414 0.91 13.73 8.15
CA ALA A 414 0.74 13.43 6.73
C ALA A 414 0.27 11.99 6.49
N VAL A 415 0.92 10.98 7.10
CA VAL A 415 0.50 9.57 7.01
C VAL A 415 -0.94 9.40 7.46
N ALA A 416 -1.30 9.96 8.62
CA ALA A 416 -2.64 9.82 9.15
C ALA A 416 -3.71 10.57 8.33
N LEU A 417 -3.36 11.69 7.68
CA LEU A 417 -4.26 12.42 6.79
C LEU A 417 -4.53 11.65 5.49
N LEU A 418 -3.48 11.14 4.83
CA LEU A 418 -3.62 10.35 3.61
C LEU A 418 -4.41 9.06 3.89
N ASN A 419 -4.07 8.36 4.97
CA ASN A 419 -4.78 7.15 5.35
C ASN A 419 -6.22 7.39 5.82
N ALA A 420 -6.56 8.57 6.33
CA ALA A 420 -7.94 8.87 6.69
C ALA A 420 -8.86 8.90 5.46
N ALA A 421 -8.37 9.42 4.32
CA ALA A 421 -9.11 9.46 3.08
C ALA A 421 -9.47 8.07 2.54
N ARG A 422 -8.51 7.14 2.47
CA ARG A 422 -8.82 5.76 2.02
C ARG A 422 -9.80 5.03 2.94
N ARG A 423 -9.81 5.40 4.23
CA ARG A 423 -10.66 4.78 5.26
C ARG A 423 -12.08 5.34 5.27
N SER A 424 -12.32 6.47 4.61
CA SER A 424 -13.63 7.11 4.60
C SER A 424 -14.67 6.23 3.89
N PRO A 425 -15.97 6.43 4.17
CA PRO A 425 -17.02 5.68 3.49
C PRO A 425 -16.99 5.81 1.97
N ASP A 426 -16.55 6.97 1.48
CA ASP A 426 -16.45 7.27 0.05
C ASP A 426 -15.09 6.89 -0.54
N CYS A 427 -14.09 6.53 0.29
CA CYS A 427 -12.73 6.20 -0.13
C CYS A 427 -12.13 7.29 -1.03
N ASP A 428 -12.04 8.53 -0.52
CA ASP A 428 -11.65 9.72 -1.29
C ASP A 428 -10.13 9.81 -1.54
N VAL A 429 -9.60 8.79 -2.22
CA VAL A 429 -8.19 8.68 -2.59
C VAL A 429 -7.79 9.80 -3.56
N SER A 430 -8.72 10.29 -4.38
CA SER A 430 -8.46 11.39 -5.32
C SER A 430 -8.06 12.68 -4.61
N SER A 431 -8.72 13.05 -3.51
CA SER A 431 -8.30 14.21 -2.71
C SER A 431 -6.94 14.00 -2.04
N ALA A 432 -6.64 12.78 -1.57
CA ALA A 432 -5.34 12.45 -0.99
C ALA A 432 -4.22 12.55 -2.04
N TRP A 433 -4.44 12.02 -3.23
CA TRP A 433 -3.53 12.12 -4.36
C TRP A 433 -3.28 13.57 -4.77
N ALA A 434 -4.34 14.37 -4.95
CA ALA A 434 -4.21 15.78 -5.32
C ALA A 434 -3.42 16.60 -4.28
N ALA A 435 -3.68 16.38 -2.99
CA ALA A 435 -2.93 17.02 -1.91
C ALA A 435 -1.46 16.61 -1.90
N LEU A 436 -1.17 15.31 -2.12
CA LEU A 436 0.20 14.78 -2.18
C LEU A 436 0.97 15.33 -3.38
N CYS A 437 0.34 15.42 -4.56
CA CYS A 437 0.93 16.03 -5.75
C CYS A 437 1.32 17.50 -5.53
N ALA A 438 0.47 18.27 -4.83
CA ALA A 438 0.71 19.69 -4.57
C ALA A 438 1.72 19.96 -3.44
N ALA A 439 2.03 18.97 -2.60
CA ALA A 439 2.93 19.13 -1.47
C ALA A 439 4.41 19.01 -1.90
N SER A 440 5.28 19.89 -1.41
CA SER A 440 6.73 19.77 -1.60
C SER A 440 7.44 19.15 -0.39
N ALA A 441 6.76 19.13 0.76
CA ALA A 441 7.24 18.58 2.02
C ALA A 441 6.07 18.03 2.87
N PRO A 442 6.32 17.15 3.87
CA PRO A 442 5.26 16.65 4.76
C PRO A 442 4.57 17.77 5.55
N LEU A 443 5.26 18.89 5.76
CA LEU A 443 4.71 20.07 6.42
C LEU A 443 3.49 20.64 5.70
N ASP A 444 3.48 20.61 4.37
CA ASP A 444 2.43 21.22 3.56
C ASP A 444 1.10 20.48 3.74
N LEU A 445 1.16 19.15 3.86
CA LEU A 445 0.04 18.29 4.21
C LEU A 445 -0.41 18.51 5.66
N ALA A 446 0.53 18.49 6.60
CA ALA A 446 0.23 18.65 8.04
C ALA A 446 -0.40 20.02 8.35
N ARG A 447 0.15 21.10 7.79
CA ARG A 447 -0.40 22.47 7.86
C ARG A 447 -1.53 22.72 6.89
N GLY A 448 -1.81 21.78 5.99
CA GLY A 448 -2.90 21.83 5.05
C GLY A 448 -2.89 23.10 4.22
N ALA A 449 -1.69 23.45 3.77
CA ALA A 449 -1.42 24.56 2.86
C ALA A 449 -1.63 24.16 1.39
N VAL A 450 -2.10 22.93 1.13
CA VAL A 450 -2.33 22.38 -0.21
C VAL A 450 -3.82 22.18 -0.49
N PRO A 451 -4.25 22.25 -1.76
CA PRO A 451 -5.60 21.87 -2.17
C PRO A 451 -6.00 20.49 -1.64
N GLY A 452 -7.24 20.34 -1.18
CA GLY A 452 -7.75 19.07 -0.65
C GLY A 452 -7.43 18.78 0.83
N ALA A 453 -6.46 19.48 1.44
CA ALA A 453 -6.05 19.19 2.82
C ALA A 453 -7.16 19.41 3.88
N ALA A 454 -8.09 20.33 3.64
CA ALA A 454 -9.25 20.52 4.51
C ALA A 454 -10.15 19.27 4.57
N GLY A 455 -10.38 18.62 3.42
CA GLY A 455 -11.11 17.36 3.33
C GLY A 455 -10.41 16.23 4.07
N LEU A 456 -9.08 16.12 3.92
CA LEU A 456 -8.28 15.11 4.63
C LEU A 456 -8.38 15.26 6.15
N ARG A 457 -8.38 16.49 6.67
CA ARG A 457 -8.56 16.74 8.11
C ARG A 457 -9.96 16.39 8.60
N ALA A 458 -10.97 16.78 7.85
CA ALA A 458 -12.35 16.42 8.17
C ALA A 458 -12.51 14.89 8.20
N ALA A 459 -11.95 14.18 7.22
CA ALA A 459 -11.93 12.72 7.20
C ALA A 459 -11.20 12.13 8.41
N ARG A 460 -10.07 12.72 8.84
CA ARG A 460 -9.32 12.27 10.01
C ARG A 460 -10.09 12.45 11.32
N GLU A 461 -10.73 13.60 11.54
CA GLU A 461 -11.54 13.80 12.75
C GLU A 461 -12.78 12.90 12.76
N ALA A 462 -13.47 12.74 11.63
CA ALA A 462 -14.61 11.84 11.53
C ALA A 462 -14.21 10.36 11.75
N LEU A 463 -13.05 9.93 11.24
CA LEU A 463 -12.50 8.59 11.56
C LEU A 463 -12.22 8.43 13.05
N LYS A 464 -11.71 9.47 13.71
CA LYS A 464 -11.41 9.43 15.15
C LYS A 464 -12.70 9.34 15.97
N GLU A 465 -13.74 10.08 15.62
CA GLU A 465 -15.07 9.97 16.21
C GLU A 465 -15.65 8.56 16.04
N GLU A 466 -15.53 8.00 14.84
CA GLU A 466 -16.00 6.65 14.55
C GLU A 466 -15.24 5.58 15.36
N MET A 467 -13.91 5.70 15.45
CA MET A 467 -13.11 4.83 16.29
C MET A 467 -13.45 4.97 17.78
N ALA A 468 -13.86 6.16 18.24
CA ALA A 468 -14.33 6.37 19.61
C ALA A 468 -15.69 5.72 19.86
N ARG A 469 -16.61 5.80 18.89
CA ARG A 469 -17.91 5.11 18.92
C ARG A 469 -17.75 3.59 19.04
N LEU A 470 -16.76 3.03 18.36
CA LEU A 470 -16.48 1.59 18.32
C LEU A 470 -15.60 1.09 19.46
N ALA A 471 -14.88 1.98 20.16
CA ALA A 471 -13.98 1.63 21.25
C ALA A 471 -14.60 0.75 22.37
N PRO A 472 -15.89 0.86 22.71
CA PRO A 472 -16.53 0.00 23.71
C PRO A 472 -16.76 -1.46 23.27
N THR A 473 -16.61 -1.79 21.98
CA THR A 473 -16.91 -3.12 21.45
C THR A 473 -16.16 -4.22 22.22
N PRO A 474 -16.86 -5.17 22.88
CA PRO A 474 -16.22 -6.20 23.67
C PRO A 474 -15.63 -7.30 22.78
N PRO A 475 -14.44 -7.86 23.11
CA PRO A 475 -13.94 -9.04 22.45
C PRO A 475 -14.77 -10.28 22.83
N ARG A 476 -15.07 -11.12 21.84
CA ARG A 476 -15.60 -12.49 22.00
C ARG A 476 -14.48 -13.48 21.75
N PHE A 477 -14.52 -14.65 22.39
CA PHE A 477 -13.45 -15.65 22.27
C PHE A 477 -14.00 -16.94 21.66
N SER A 478 -13.19 -17.62 20.86
CA SER A 478 -13.45 -19.00 20.44
C SER A 478 -13.46 -19.94 21.66
N ALA A 479 -14.10 -21.10 21.52
CA ALA A 479 -14.25 -22.07 22.60
C ALA A 479 -12.89 -22.60 23.12
N ASP A 480 -11.91 -22.76 22.23
CA ASP A 480 -10.53 -23.15 22.52
C ASP A 480 -9.66 -21.99 23.07
N GLY A 481 -10.16 -20.75 22.97
CA GLY A 481 -9.45 -19.53 23.36
C GLY A 481 -8.37 -19.08 22.37
N ALA A 482 -8.25 -19.73 21.21
CA ALA A 482 -7.22 -19.44 20.20
C ALA A 482 -7.48 -18.15 19.41
N ALA A 483 -8.73 -17.69 19.32
CA ALA A 483 -9.09 -16.47 18.62
C ALA A 483 -9.97 -15.55 19.47
N ALA A 484 -9.71 -14.23 19.38
CA ALA A 484 -10.57 -13.18 19.87
C ALA A 484 -11.16 -12.38 18.71
N LEU A 485 -12.44 -12.04 18.76
CA LEU A 485 -13.16 -11.32 17.70
C LEU A 485 -13.84 -10.06 18.24
N LEU A 486 -13.59 -8.94 17.58
CA LEU A 486 -14.29 -7.67 17.78
C LEU A 486 -15.18 -7.38 16.56
N ALA A 487 -16.48 -7.66 16.70
CA ALA A 487 -17.43 -7.46 15.62
C ALA A 487 -18.00 -6.03 15.61
N VAL A 488 -17.78 -5.28 14.54
CA VAL A 488 -18.26 -3.90 14.37
C VAL A 488 -19.12 -3.73 13.11
N GLU A 489 -19.84 -2.62 13.08
CA GLU A 489 -20.58 -2.15 11.91
C GLU A 489 -20.23 -0.68 11.69
N SER A 490 -19.61 -0.40 10.55
CA SER A 490 -19.15 0.93 10.19
C SER A 490 -18.99 1.07 8.69
N GLY A 491 -19.43 2.19 8.13
CA GLY A 491 -19.12 2.55 6.74
C GLY A 491 -17.63 2.83 6.49
N TRP A 492 -16.82 2.97 7.54
CA TRP A 492 -15.39 3.26 7.51
C TRP A 492 -14.51 2.01 7.52
N GLN A 493 -13.29 2.09 6.98
CA GLN A 493 -12.31 1.00 7.01
C GLN A 493 -11.58 0.93 8.36
N VAL A 494 -12.32 0.59 9.41
CA VAL A 494 -11.85 0.56 10.81
C VAL A 494 -11.33 -0.80 11.26
N HIS A 495 -11.75 -1.89 10.60
CA HIS A 495 -11.38 -3.25 10.97
C HIS A 495 -9.86 -3.52 11.01
N PRO A 496 -8.97 -2.83 10.26
CA PRO A 496 -7.52 -3.02 10.44
C PRO A 496 -6.96 -2.33 11.69
N LEU A 497 -7.61 -1.25 12.16
CA LEU A 497 -7.13 -0.42 13.29
C LEU A 497 -7.52 -1.00 14.64
N ILE A 498 -8.65 -1.70 14.71
CA ILE A 498 -9.17 -2.30 15.94
C ILE A 498 -8.21 -3.37 16.50
N PRO A 499 -7.81 -4.42 15.76
CA PRO A 499 -6.97 -5.48 16.30
C PRO A 499 -5.57 -4.96 16.63
N GLN A 500 -5.05 -3.94 15.94
CA GLN A 500 -3.80 -3.26 16.31
C GLN A 500 -3.83 -2.67 17.73
N ARG A 501 -4.97 -2.12 18.17
CA ARG A 501 -5.12 -1.58 19.54
C ARG A 501 -5.30 -2.68 20.60
N TRP A 502 -5.84 -3.83 20.21
CA TRP A 502 -6.22 -4.90 21.13
C TRP A 502 -5.17 -6.01 21.27
N ALA A 503 -4.39 -6.30 20.22
CA ALA A 503 -3.47 -7.43 20.16
C ALA A 503 -2.50 -7.46 21.34
N PHE A 504 -1.76 -6.36 21.57
CA PHE A 504 -0.83 -6.26 22.69
C PHE A 504 -1.53 -6.42 24.05
N ARG A 505 -2.71 -5.81 24.21
CA ARG A 505 -3.47 -5.86 25.47
C ARG A 505 -3.96 -7.27 25.77
N LEU A 506 -4.56 -7.95 24.80
CA LEU A 506 -5.08 -9.30 24.99
C LEU A 506 -3.95 -10.32 25.09
N GLY A 507 -2.91 -10.20 24.26
CA GLY A 507 -1.72 -11.04 24.31
C GLY A 507 -1.01 -10.96 25.67
N SER A 508 -0.76 -9.75 26.19
CA SER A 508 -0.14 -9.58 27.51
C SER A 508 -1.00 -10.09 28.69
N GLN A 509 -2.31 -10.23 28.50
CA GLN A 509 -3.23 -10.77 29.49
C GLN A 509 -3.46 -12.28 29.33
N ASP A 510 -3.07 -12.87 28.21
CA ASP A 510 -3.19 -14.30 27.95
C ASP A 510 -2.10 -15.08 28.69
N ARG A 511 -2.45 -15.59 29.87
CA ARG A 511 -1.58 -16.45 30.67
C ARG A 511 -1.59 -17.91 30.21
N THR A 512 -2.49 -18.28 29.31
CA THR A 512 -2.59 -19.65 28.81
C THR A 512 -1.64 -19.88 27.63
N GLY A 513 -1.20 -18.81 26.97
CA GLY A 513 -0.40 -18.88 25.75
C GLY A 513 -1.15 -19.50 24.58
N ARG A 514 -2.49 -19.57 24.64
CA ARG A 514 -3.33 -20.18 23.60
C ARG A 514 -3.81 -19.18 22.57
N LEU A 515 -3.93 -17.90 22.92
CA LEU A 515 -4.43 -16.89 22.00
C LEU A 515 -3.46 -16.75 20.83
N ARG A 516 -3.92 -17.04 19.62
CA ARG A 516 -3.15 -16.90 18.37
C ARG A 516 -3.53 -15.61 17.65
N ALA A 517 -4.82 -15.36 17.50
CA ALA A 517 -5.34 -14.28 16.66
C ALA A 517 -6.25 -13.32 17.45
N VAL A 518 -6.01 -12.01 17.28
CA VAL A 518 -6.97 -10.96 17.64
C VAL A 518 -7.53 -10.36 16.37
N MET A 519 -8.83 -10.56 16.15
CA MET A 519 -9.55 -10.27 14.92
C MET A 519 -10.56 -9.16 15.13
N ALA A 520 -10.84 -8.40 14.08
CA ALA A 520 -12.02 -7.54 14.01
C ALA A 520 -12.75 -7.75 12.68
N SER A 521 -14.07 -7.81 12.72
CA SER A 521 -14.92 -7.84 11.53
C SER A 521 -15.69 -6.53 11.38
N ASN A 522 -15.87 -6.08 10.15
CA ASN A 522 -16.72 -4.96 9.82
C ASN A 522 -17.71 -5.35 8.72
N ARG A 523 -18.98 -5.50 9.12
CA ARG A 523 -20.10 -5.81 8.21
C ARG A 523 -20.70 -4.60 7.50
N GLY A 524 -20.33 -3.39 7.91
CA GLY A 524 -20.89 -2.14 7.38
C GLY A 524 -20.08 -1.49 6.27
N TYR A 525 -18.88 -2.02 5.95
CA TYR A 525 -17.97 -1.33 5.02
C TYR A 525 -18.41 -1.46 3.56
N THR A 526 -18.73 -2.67 3.12
CA THR A 526 -19.22 -2.98 1.78
C THR A 526 -20.49 -3.84 1.90
N PRO A 527 -21.61 -3.48 1.25
CA PRO A 527 -22.83 -4.29 1.30
C PRO A 527 -22.59 -5.74 0.87
N GLY A 528 -23.17 -6.70 1.60
CA GLY A 528 -23.07 -8.13 1.28
C GLY A 528 -21.68 -8.76 1.46
N ARG A 529 -20.74 -8.04 2.09
CA ARG A 529 -19.39 -8.51 2.38
C ARG A 529 -19.02 -8.19 3.82
N VAL A 530 -18.24 -9.07 4.43
CA VAL A 530 -17.57 -8.82 5.71
C VAL A 530 -16.10 -8.61 5.43
N HIS A 531 -15.61 -7.43 5.80
CA HIS A 531 -14.17 -7.15 5.83
C HIS A 531 -13.65 -7.47 7.21
N PHE A 532 -12.56 -8.23 7.30
CA PHE A 532 -11.96 -8.54 8.58
C PHE A 532 -10.45 -8.41 8.53
N SER A 533 -9.84 -8.11 9.68
CA SER A 533 -8.40 -8.12 9.85
C SER A 533 -8.05 -8.76 11.18
N ALA A 534 -6.87 -9.36 11.23
CA ALA A 534 -6.30 -10.03 12.38
C ALA A 534 -4.90 -9.48 12.68
N ARG A 535 -4.50 -9.56 13.95
CA ARG A 535 -3.14 -9.33 14.44
C ARG A 535 -2.71 -10.50 15.32
N ARG A 536 -1.46 -10.91 15.20
CA ARG A 536 -0.90 -11.97 16.05
C ARG A 536 -0.92 -11.52 17.49
N ALA A 537 -1.33 -12.40 18.39
CA ALA A 537 -1.35 -12.10 19.82
C ALA A 537 0.05 -12.18 20.43
N HIS A 538 0.88 -13.10 19.94
CA HIS A 538 2.26 -13.34 20.37
C HIS A 538 3.21 -13.37 19.17
N LYS A 539 4.52 -13.18 19.39
CA LYS A 539 5.51 -13.01 18.30
C LYS A 539 5.79 -14.28 17.49
N ASP A 540 5.60 -15.44 18.11
CA ASP A 540 5.83 -16.78 17.56
C ASP A 540 4.69 -17.29 16.67
N VAL A 541 3.60 -16.52 16.54
CA VAL A 541 2.44 -16.90 15.75
C VAL A 541 2.57 -16.40 14.31
N ASP A 542 2.51 -17.33 13.36
CA ASP A 542 2.20 -17.06 11.96
C ASP A 542 0.68 -17.09 11.77
N LEU A 543 0.06 -15.93 11.57
CA LEU A 543 -1.39 -15.83 11.38
C LEU A 543 -1.88 -16.48 10.09
N ILE A 544 -1.09 -16.43 9.02
CA ILE A 544 -1.52 -16.93 7.72
C ILE A 544 -1.59 -18.45 7.80
N ALA A 545 -0.52 -19.07 8.31
CA ALA A 545 -0.49 -20.50 8.58
C ALA A 545 -1.64 -20.89 9.52
N TYR A 546 -1.77 -20.23 10.67
CA TYR A 546 -2.86 -20.52 11.62
C TYR A 546 -4.25 -20.48 10.98
N LEU A 547 -4.58 -19.41 10.25
CA LEU A 547 -5.92 -19.27 9.65
C LEU A 547 -6.16 -20.29 8.54
N ARG A 548 -5.20 -20.50 7.64
CA ARG A 548 -5.35 -21.42 6.50
C ARG A 548 -5.35 -22.87 6.95
N ASP A 549 -4.42 -23.25 7.81
CA ASP A 549 -4.26 -24.64 8.27
C ASP A 549 -5.44 -25.05 9.15
N THR A 550 -5.91 -24.17 10.04
CA THR A 550 -7.10 -24.44 10.86
C THR A 550 -8.33 -24.68 9.99
N VAL A 551 -8.54 -23.83 8.97
CA VAL A 551 -9.68 -23.96 8.06
C VAL A 551 -9.54 -25.24 7.22
N ALA A 552 -8.38 -25.50 6.63
CA ALA A 552 -8.14 -26.67 5.81
C ALA A 552 -8.31 -27.98 6.61
N ALA A 553 -7.66 -28.09 7.77
CA ALA A 553 -7.69 -29.29 8.60
C ALA A 553 -9.10 -29.58 9.14
N ARG A 554 -9.78 -28.57 9.71
CA ARG A 554 -11.13 -28.76 10.25
C ARG A 554 -12.13 -29.08 9.14
N CYS A 555 -12.12 -28.34 8.02
CA CYS A 555 -13.08 -28.56 6.92
C CYS A 555 -12.88 -29.90 6.20
N ALA A 556 -11.67 -30.46 6.21
CA ALA A 556 -11.38 -31.78 5.64
C ALA A 556 -11.81 -32.95 6.55
N HIS A 557 -12.22 -32.69 7.79
CA HIS A 557 -12.59 -33.74 8.73
C HIS A 557 -13.83 -34.53 8.26
N PRO A 558 -13.86 -35.87 8.35
CA PRO A 558 -14.99 -36.69 7.87
C PRO A 558 -16.35 -36.28 8.45
N ALA A 559 -16.39 -35.81 9.70
CA ALA A 559 -17.62 -35.33 10.35
C ALA A 559 -18.26 -34.12 9.63
N LEU A 560 -17.49 -33.37 8.83
CA LEU A 560 -17.95 -32.19 8.10
C LEU A 560 -18.18 -32.43 6.60
N ALA A 561 -17.84 -33.62 6.08
CA ALA A 561 -17.86 -33.91 4.64
C ALA A 561 -19.24 -33.70 3.98
N ALA A 562 -20.33 -33.97 4.71
CA ALA A 562 -21.71 -33.79 4.24
C ALA A 562 -22.32 -32.41 4.62
N THR A 563 -21.49 -31.43 4.96
CA THR A 563 -21.93 -30.10 5.41
C THR A 563 -21.45 -28.99 4.46
N PRO A 564 -22.04 -27.78 4.53
CA PRO A 564 -21.53 -26.63 3.77
C PRO A 564 -20.08 -26.24 4.10
N LEU A 565 -19.51 -26.74 5.20
CA LEU A 565 -18.13 -26.45 5.62
C LEU A 565 -17.09 -27.17 4.77
N ALA A 566 -17.41 -28.32 4.17
CA ALA A 566 -16.45 -29.07 3.34
C ALA A 566 -15.91 -28.25 2.16
N GLY A 567 -16.76 -27.44 1.53
CA GLY A 567 -16.39 -26.56 0.42
C GLY A 567 -16.00 -25.13 0.83
N LEU A 568 -15.94 -24.84 2.14
CA LEU A 568 -15.64 -23.50 2.63
C LEU A 568 -14.25 -22.99 2.19
N PRO A 569 -13.15 -23.79 2.22
CA PRO A 569 -11.84 -23.30 1.80
C PRO A 569 -11.84 -22.72 0.37
N GLN A 570 -12.54 -23.39 -0.56
CA GLN A 570 -12.66 -22.96 -1.95
C GLN A 570 -13.53 -21.69 -2.08
N ARG A 571 -14.60 -21.58 -1.28
CA ARG A 571 -15.51 -20.42 -1.27
C ARG A 571 -14.88 -19.16 -0.67
N LEU A 572 -14.10 -19.32 0.40
CA LEU A 572 -13.29 -18.23 0.96
C LEU A 572 -12.32 -17.68 -0.10
N GLY A 573 -11.84 -18.59 -0.95
CA GLY A 573 -11.09 -18.26 -2.15
C GLY A 573 -9.81 -17.49 -1.80
N GLN A 574 -9.45 -16.61 -2.71
CA GLN A 574 -8.17 -15.94 -2.66
C GLN A 574 -8.17 -14.72 -1.72
N ASP A 575 -9.32 -14.17 -1.36
CA ASP A 575 -9.40 -12.97 -0.51
C ASP A 575 -9.41 -13.30 1.00
N PHE A 576 -8.94 -14.49 1.39
CA PHE A 576 -8.86 -14.98 2.76
C PHE A 576 -7.41 -15.21 3.22
N ALA A 577 -7.12 -14.77 4.45
CA ALA A 577 -5.83 -14.93 5.13
C ALA A 577 -4.65 -14.46 4.27
N ARG A 578 -4.70 -13.20 3.81
CA ARG A 578 -3.64 -12.52 3.05
C ARG A 578 -2.97 -11.41 3.85
N GLY A 579 -1.73 -11.09 3.50
CA GLY A 579 -0.92 -10.05 4.13
C GLY A 579 0.40 -10.61 4.65
N HIS A 580 0.75 -10.28 5.89
CA HIS A 580 1.96 -10.72 6.56
C HIS A 580 1.65 -11.71 7.70
N PRO A 581 2.63 -12.53 8.14
CA PRO A 581 2.47 -13.41 9.31
C PRO A 581 2.00 -12.68 10.58
N GLU A 582 2.37 -11.42 10.80
CA GLU A 582 1.88 -10.55 11.91
C GLU A 582 0.44 -10.07 11.77
N ALA A 583 -0.01 -9.91 10.52
CA ALA A 583 -1.13 -9.07 10.17
C ALA A 583 -1.79 -9.61 8.90
N SER A 584 -2.90 -10.32 9.10
CA SER A 584 -3.65 -10.94 8.01
C SER A 584 -5.10 -10.45 8.00
N GLY A 585 -5.91 -10.91 7.05
CA GLY A 585 -7.30 -10.52 6.93
C GLY A 585 -7.95 -11.01 5.65
N GLY A 586 -9.10 -10.43 5.34
CA GLY A 586 -9.80 -10.76 4.12
C GLY A 586 -11.12 -10.02 3.92
N MET A 587 -11.70 -10.24 2.74
CA MET A 587 -13.02 -9.78 2.37
C MET A 587 -13.80 -10.97 1.80
N VAL A 588 -14.82 -11.42 2.52
CA VAL A 588 -15.60 -12.60 2.15
C VAL A 588 -17.09 -12.28 2.20
N GLY A 589 -17.94 -13.14 1.63
CA GLY A 589 -19.39 -13.00 1.76
C GLY A 589 -19.85 -13.17 3.21
N THR A 590 -21.04 -12.65 3.52
CA THR A 590 -21.58 -12.67 4.88
C THR A 590 -21.79 -14.10 5.39
N GLU A 591 -22.30 -14.99 4.54
CA GLU A 591 -22.50 -16.39 4.90
C GLU A 591 -21.16 -17.10 5.13
N GLU A 592 -20.21 -16.93 4.20
CA GLU A 592 -18.86 -17.49 4.32
C GLU A 592 -18.16 -17.02 5.59
N PHE A 593 -18.35 -15.75 5.99
CA PHE A 593 -17.78 -15.25 7.23
C PHE A 593 -18.37 -15.92 8.47
N GLY A 594 -19.69 -16.14 8.50
CA GLY A 594 -20.34 -16.85 9.61
C GLY A 594 -19.82 -18.28 9.74
N LEU A 595 -19.70 -18.99 8.62
CA LEU A 595 -19.13 -20.34 8.57
C LEU A 595 -17.64 -20.36 8.98
N LEU A 596 -16.85 -19.38 8.54
CA LEU A 596 -15.46 -19.24 8.97
C LEU A 596 -15.35 -19.07 10.49
N MET A 597 -16.18 -18.23 11.11
CA MET A 597 -16.16 -18.06 12.57
C MET A 597 -16.57 -19.34 13.30
N LEU A 598 -17.53 -20.11 12.78
CA LEU A 598 -17.84 -21.44 13.32
C LEU A 598 -16.62 -22.36 13.25
N VAL A 599 -15.94 -22.42 12.11
CA VAL A 599 -14.74 -23.24 11.91
C VAL A 599 -13.61 -22.82 12.84
N LEU A 600 -13.47 -21.52 13.15
CA LEU A 600 -12.53 -21.01 14.15
C LEU A 600 -12.98 -21.25 15.61
N GLY A 601 -14.11 -21.92 15.83
CA GLY A 601 -14.57 -22.36 17.15
C GLY A 601 -15.42 -21.33 17.90
N PHE A 602 -15.97 -20.32 17.23
CA PHE A 602 -16.93 -19.39 17.85
C PHE A 602 -18.32 -20.02 17.99
N SER A 603 -19.09 -19.56 18.98
CA SER A 603 -20.48 -19.98 19.13
C SER A 603 -21.32 -19.56 17.92
N PRO A 604 -22.38 -20.29 17.53
CA PRO A 604 -23.28 -19.88 16.45
C PRO A 604 -23.79 -18.45 16.58
N VAL A 605 -24.15 -18.05 17.80
CA VAL A 605 -24.63 -16.69 18.08
C VAL A 605 -23.57 -15.64 17.78
N ASP A 606 -22.33 -15.84 18.23
CA ASP A 606 -21.25 -14.87 17.99
C ASP A 606 -20.81 -14.88 16.53
N ALA A 607 -20.72 -16.06 15.92
CA ALA A 607 -20.29 -16.25 14.53
C ALA A 607 -21.21 -15.51 13.54
N TYR A 608 -22.52 -15.80 13.57
CA TYR A 608 -23.46 -15.20 12.63
C TYR A 608 -23.77 -13.74 12.96
N ARG A 609 -23.80 -13.35 14.24
CA ARG A 609 -23.92 -11.93 14.62
C ARG A 609 -22.75 -11.10 14.07
N ALA A 610 -21.53 -11.63 14.11
CA ALA A 610 -20.36 -10.96 13.55
C ALA A 610 -20.42 -10.80 12.03
N ALA A 611 -21.18 -11.67 11.35
CA ALA A 611 -21.51 -11.59 9.94
C ALA A 611 -22.71 -10.69 9.61
N GLY A 612 -23.48 -10.24 10.62
CA GLY A 612 -24.74 -9.52 10.42
C GLY A 612 -25.92 -10.41 10.03
N LEU A 613 -25.85 -11.70 10.34
CA LEU A 613 -26.88 -12.69 10.04
C LEU A 613 -27.47 -13.29 11.33
N PRO A 614 -28.74 -13.74 11.33
CA PRO A 614 -29.24 -14.63 12.36
C PRO A 614 -28.60 -16.02 12.21
N PRO A 615 -28.38 -16.77 13.31
CA PRO A 615 -27.94 -18.16 13.22
C PRO A 615 -28.97 -19.02 12.46
N PRO A 616 -28.56 -19.79 11.43
CA PRO A 616 -29.43 -20.77 10.78
C PRO A 616 -29.87 -21.88 11.75
N PRO A 617 -31.01 -22.56 11.51
CA PRO A 617 -31.50 -23.63 12.39
C PRO A 617 -30.48 -24.75 12.66
N ASP A 618 -29.69 -25.12 11.65
CA ASP A 618 -28.70 -26.20 11.77
C ASP A 618 -27.35 -25.74 12.35
N SER A 619 -27.21 -24.47 12.74
CA SER A 619 -25.91 -23.92 13.15
C SER A 619 -25.34 -24.54 14.43
N ASP A 620 -26.20 -24.95 15.37
CA ASP A 620 -25.76 -25.68 16.57
C ASP A 620 -25.20 -27.06 16.23
N ARG A 621 -25.82 -27.76 15.27
CA ARG A 621 -25.34 -29.05 14.78
C ARG A 621 -24.00 -28.92 14.08
N LEU A 622 -23.84 -27.88 13.25
CA LEU A 622 -22.56 -27.58 12.60
C LEU A 622 -21.46 -27.26 13.63
N ALA A 623 -21.77 -26.43 14.62
CA ALA A 623 -20.83 -26.09 15.69
C ALA A 623 -20.40 -27.32 16.50
N ALA A 624 -21.32 -28.23 16.80
CA ALA A 624 -21.00 -29.50 17.47
C ALA A 624 -20.06 -30.37 16.64
N ALA A 625 -20.29 -30.49 15.32
CA ALA A 625 -19.44 -31.25 14.43
C ALA A 625 -18.03 -30.61 14.28
N VAL A 626 -17.93 -29.27 14.27
CA VAL A 626 -16.64 -28.57 14.31
C VAL A 626 -15.92 -28.82 15.64
N ALA A 627 -16.63 -28.82 16.76
CA ALA A 627 -16.04 -29.09 18.08
C ALA A 627 -15.57 -30.55 18.23
N GLU A 628 -16.21 -31.50 17.56
CA GLU A 628 -15.75 -32.88 17.42
C GLU A 628 -14.45 -32.94 16.59
N ALA A 629 -14.48 -32.40 15.36
CA ALA A 629 -13.30 -32.33 14.50
C ALA A 629 -12.10 -31.66 15.18
N SER A 630 -12.33 -30.60 15.95
CA SER A 630 -11.26 -29.89 16.68
C SER A 630 -10.63 -30.76 17.76
N ARG A 631 -11.43 -31.51 18.53
CA ARG A 631 -10.92 -32.41 19.58
C ARG A 631 -10.14 -33.59 19.00
N ASP A 632 -10.60 -34.13 17.88
CA ASP A 632 -9.93 -35.26 17.21
C ASP A 632 -8.55 -34.85 16.67
N LEU A 633 -8.46 -33.65 16.09
CA LEU A 633 -7.18 -33.09 15.61
C LEU A 633 -6.21 -32.77 16.76
N GLU A 634 -6.69 -32.17 17.86
CA GLU A 634 -5.86 -31.91 19.05
C GLU A 634 -5.35 -33.21 19.70
N GLY A 635 -6.18 -34.26 19.75
CA GLY A 635 -5.78 -35.56 20.28
C GLY A 635 -4.77 -36.32 19.42
N ALA A 636 -4.74 -36.07 18.11
CA ALA A 636 -3.77 -36.67 17.19
C ALA A 636 -2.36 -36.05 17.34
N ASP A 637 -2.28 -34.75 17.60
CA ASP A 637 -1.00 -34.05 17.85
C ASP A 637 -0.34 -34.52 19.16
N ASP A 638 -1.12 -34.70 20.22
CA ASP A 638 -0.64 -35.23 21.51
C ASP A 638 -0.17 -36.70 21.41
N ALA A 639 -0.75 -37.50 20.50
CA ALA A 639 -0.38 -38.89 20.27
C ALA A 639 0.89 -39.04 19.41
N SER A 640 1.17 -38.07 18.54
CA SER A 640 2.34 -38.08 17.63
C SER A 640 3.62 -37.50 18.26
N GLY A 641 3.52 -36.74 19.37
CA GLY A 641 4.65 -36.20 20.13
C GLY A 641 5.39 -37.19 21.05
N GLY A 642 4.96 -38.46 21.10
CA GLY A 642 5.53 -39.52 21.93
C GLY A 642 6.67 -40.29 21.27
N GLY A 643 7.70 -39.62 20.76
CA GLY A 643 8.84 -40.28 20.09
C GLY A 643 10.17 -39.60 20.35
N ALA A 644 11.04 -40.31 21.07
CA ALA A 644 12.46 -40.01 21.36
C ALA A 644 12.76 -39.06 22.54
N GLY A 645 13.09 -39.68 23.68
CA GLY A 645 13.63 -39.03 24.86
C GLY A 645 13.83 -40.03 26.00
N GLY A 646 14.70 -41.02 25.81
CA GLY A 646 15.11 -41.92 26.87
C GLY A 646 15.91 -41.17 27.94
N GLY A 647 15.42 -41.20 29.18
CA GLY A 647 16.10 -40.63 30.34
C GLY A 647 15.31 -40.92 31.61
N GLY A 648 15.71 -41.96 32.33
CA GLY A 648 15.05 -42.42 33.55
C GLY A 648 15.09 -41.40 34.69
N GLY A 649 14.00 -41.35 35.46
CA GLY A 649 13.89 -40.56 36.68
C GLY A 649 12.56 -40.82 37.36
N SER A 650 12.57 -41.74 38.32
CA SER A 650 11.43 -42.08 39.17
C SER A 650 11.01 -40.88 40.03
N GLY A 651 9.73 -40.50 39.95
CA GLY A 651 9.12 -39.50 40.82
C GLY A 651 7.60 -39.62 40.78
N ALA A 652 7.05 -40.50 41.60
CA ALA A 652 5.62 -40.67 41.76
C ALA A 652 5.01 -39.46 42.47
N ALA A 653 4.21 -38.66 41.75
CA ALA A 653 3.31 -37.67 42.33
C ALA A 653 1.90 -37.87 41.76
N SER A 654 0.97 -38.17 42.66
CA SER A 654 -0.41 -38.53 42.40
C SER A 654 -1.16 -37.44 41.62
N ARG A 655 -1.41 -37.67 40.33
CA ARG A 655 -2.19 -36.78 39.46
C ARG A 655 -3.67 -37.17 39.55
N LYS A 656 -4.44 -36.38 40.30
CA LYS A 656 -5.88 -36.52 40.46
C LYS A 656 -6.56 -36.44 39.08
N LYS A 657 -7.20 -37.53 38.66
CA LYS A 657 -7.94 -37.69 37.40
C LYS A 657 -9.11 -36.68 37.39
N ARG A 658 -8.98 -35.55 36.69
CA ARG A 658 -10.13 -34.67 36.38
C ARG A 658 -10.88 -35.29 35.21
N THR A 659 -12.19 -35.46 35.37
CA THR A 659 -13.08 -36.04 34.37
C THR A 659 -13.34 -35.07 33.22
N ALA A 660 -13.57 -35.61 32.03
CA ALA A 660 -13.68 -34.90 30.76
C ALA A 660 -14.83 -33.87 30.63
N SER A 661 -15.68 -33.69 31.65
CA SER A 661 -16.78 -32.70 31.60
C SER A 661 -16.37 -31.28 32.04
N GLU A 662 -15.18 -31.07 32.60
CA GLU A 662 -14.71 -29.73 33.02
C GLU A 662 -13.88 -29.00 31.95
N ALA A 663 -13.47 -29.68 30.88
CA ALA A 663 -12.59 -29.10 29.85
C ALA A 663 -13.33 -28.38 28.71
N ALA A 664 -14.66 -28.55 28.59
CA ALA A 664 -15.46 -28.03 27.47
C ALA A 664 -16.19 -26.69 27.78
N ALA A 665 -15.96 -26.09 28.93
CA ALA A 665 -16.51 -24.78 29.27
C ALA A 665 -15.44 -23.70 29.15
N ALA A 666 -15.63 -22.74 28.24
CA ALA A 666 -14.81 -21.52 28.14
C ALA A 666 -14.46 -20.98 29.55
N ASP A 667 -13.17 -20.68 29.79
CA ASP A 667 -12.60 -20.35 31.10
C ASP A 667 -13.51 -19.33 31.84
N PRO A 668 -13.95 -19.64 33.09
CA PRO A 668 -14.71 -18.71 33.93
C PRO A 668 -14.12 -17.30 34.01
N ARG A 669 -12.81 -17.11 33.79
CA ARG A 669 -12.13 -15.80 33.80
C ARG A 669 -12.19 -15.06 32.46
N GLN A 670 -12.18 -15.74 31.31
CA GLN A 670 -12.47 -15.13 30.01
C GLN A 670 -13.96 -14.73 29.92
N ARG A 671 -14.85 -15.53 30.55
CA ARG A 671 -16.24 -15.13 30.81
C ARG A 671 -16.31 -13.90 31.72
N LYS A 672 -15.49 -13.81 32.77
CA LYS A 672 -15.40 -12.60 33.61
C LYS A 672 -14.86 -11.39 32.85
N LEU A 673 -13.93 -11.54 31.91
CA LEU A 673 -13.44 -10.42 31.08
C LEU A 673 -14.55 -9.93 30.15
N THR A 674 -15.22 -10.86 29.45
CA THR A 674 -16.38 -10.57 28.60
C THR A 674 -17.51 -9.93 29.41
N ALA A 675 -17.85 -10.50 30.57
CA ALA A 675 -18.88 -9.99 31.49
C ALA A 675 -18.49 -8.67 32.14
N PHE A 676 -17.21 -8.42 32.41
CA PHE A 676 -16.70 -7.14 32.91
C PHE A 676 -16.95 -6.01 31.91
N PHE A 677 -16.74 -6.28 30.61
CA PHE A 677 -17.04 -5.31 29.55
C PHE A 677 -18.55 -5.16 29.31
N VAL A 678 -19.33 -6.24 29.30
CA VAL A 678 -20.80 -6.18 29.20
C VAL A 678 -21.44 -5.45 30.39
N LYS A 679 -20.95 -5.66 31.61
CA LYS A 679 -21.45 -4.96 32.82
C LYS A 679 -21.17 -3.46 32.79
N ARG A 680 -20.07 -3.05 32.14
CA ARG A 680 -19.73 -1.64 31.94
C ARG A 680 -20.60 -0.96 30.87
N GLU A 681 -21.15 -1.70 29.91
CA GLU A 681 -22.17 -1.20 28.97
C GLU A 681 -23.52 -0.98 29.66
N GLY A 682 -23.99 -1.93 30.48
CA GLY A 682 -25.22 -1.78 31.26
C GLY A 682 -25.17 -0.59 32.22
N ALA A 683 -24.04 -0.41 32.93
CA ALA A 683 -23.85 0.70 33.85
C ALA A 683 -23.74 2.09 33.18
N LYS A 684 -23.46 2.17 31.87
CA LYS A 684 -23.46 3.44 31.11
C LYS A 684 -24.81 3.76 30.46
N ALA A 685 -25.65 2.75 30.24
CA ALA A 685 -27.02 2.92 29.73
C ALA A 685 -28.02 3.32 30.84
N GLU A 686 -27.66 3.11 32.12
CA GLU A 686 -28.50 3.43 33.29
C GLU A 686 -28.10 4.70 34.05
N ALA A 687 -27.21 5.55 33.50
CA ALA A 687 -26.99 6.87 34.10
C ALA A 687 -28.22 7.76 33.83
N PRO A 688 -28.97 8.21 34.85
CA PRO A 688 -30.13 9.06 34.64
C PRO A 688 -29.69 10.39 34.01
N ALA A 689 -30.45 10.83 33.00
CA ALA A 689 -30.34 12.17 32.46
C ALA A 689 -30.60 13.18 33.60
N GLY A 690 -29.52 13.73 34.15
CA GLY A 690 -29.58 14.79 35.14
C GLY A 690 -30.22 16.03 34.51
N SER A 691 -31.27 16.50 35.16
CA SER A 691 -31.94 17.77 34.90
C SER A 691 -30.95 18.93 34.89
N THR A 692 -30.95 19.71 33.82
CA THR A 692 -30.37 21.06 33.79
C THR A 692 -31.51 22.07 33.93
N ASP A 693 -31.56 22.75 35.07
CA ASP A 693 -31.79 24.20 35.09
C ASP A 693 -30.50 24.90 34.61
#